data_AF-A0AAW0REM3-F1
#
_entry.id   AF-A0AAW0REM3-F1
#
_cell.length_a   1.000
_cell.length_b   1.000
_cell.length_c   1.000
_cell.angle_alpha   90.00
_cell.angle_beta   90.00
_cell.angle_gamma   90.00
#
_symmetry.space_group_name_H-M   'P 1'
#
loop_
_entity.id
_entity.type
_entity.pdbx_description
1 polymer ?
#
loop_
_entity_poly.entity_id
_entity_poly.type
_entity_poly.pdbx_seq_one_letter_code
_entity_poly.pdbx_strand_id
1 'polypeptide(L)'
;MNVIAITLVLLADFTYGAECRNSSSTVHDFDAIKPSTELTWTPCYNDFNCGPGGSSIDLLQSYKDKFGSLFGDTYNFVAFEPRGVGRSSPQLDCFRNNTEARTAFNRAHYTGATNVSSASLEEQYYSAAIYGEWCDAAVKTDSPFGYYVTTPAVARDLLSFVEADAKLAGRAAPSDAKLWGFGESYGTVIGTTFASMFPDRVGRLVLESVMDADEYYANDWRSNFVNSDEAVAQLPLLCHAAGPDRCSLWGPTPENITARMDGVIENIKSHPIPVSGVDGQTLPGLATYSDLKYFLTDKIYEPLRTFPIMADVFVQLEKGNASALIGQSEKMYLGAGTDGGVVIRCADSYRTNKLTTIEEWKHYIQDAVSSSRSGHWNWKTPIFPDPIHKQHPRSSCACGKCSKDVLPVPWIGGAPAGSRWSLYVPNPLAIESSPEGVGTEKDALIDISVQDSPREERQLDIIDIRDGQQSLNLSSAIRLGLQNRNEQGHRTLPSLLLWDEQGLRAFEEVTYTPGYYLTNTEIALLETHSHELAQKIEPGTILLELGSGCLRKTGILLRALEALGKRADYYALDLDRNELARALGQLLDAGRFQHVRCHGLHGTYDDGQRWIARPGNAGKPKCVLSLGSTLGSFAPPEVAAFLKTWAETLKTTPGPGGGGESAGTSSRVILGLDGCRDADWVFAAYNDPSGVNRRFILNALDAANSHLGYEAFNARDWTVEGEWDAIQGRHVQYLVPLVNVGIGFVQEQQQQQQPPQSITIFVKAGEKVELASSYKFDDEAKEQLWEGSGLVVVSKYMSPNRTYGVFSASTATVPRI
;
A
#
# COMPACT_ATOMS: atom_id res chain seq x y z
N MET A 1 -42.95 1.46 37.06
CA MET A 1 -42.49 0.84 35.80
C MET A 1 -41.03 1.20 35.66
N ASN A 2 -40.12 0.33 36.11
CA ASN A 2 -38.68 0.59 36.00
C ASN A 2 -38.28 0.24 34.56
N VAL A 3 -38.20 1.25 33.70
CA VAL A 3 -37.59 1.10 32.38
C VAL A 3 -36.12 0.80 32.64
N ILE A 4 -35.71 -0.45 32.42
CA ILE A 4 -34.29 -0.80 32.37
C ILE A 4 -33.77 -0.13 31.09
N ALA A 5 -33.17 1.05 31.23
CA ALA A 5 -32.60 1.77 30.10
C ALA A 5 -31.56 0.88 29.40
N ILE A 6 -31.57 0.89 28.06
CA ILE A 6 -30.68 0.05 27.25
C ILE A 6 -29.33 0.75 27.15
N THR A 7 -28.24 0.04 27.46
CA THR A 7 -26.88 0.56 27.38
C THR A 7 -26.44 0.70 25.91
N LEU A 8 -26.09 1.92 25.49
CA LEU A 8 -25.46 2.21 24.20
C LEU A 8 -23.98 2.54 24.44
N VAL A 9 -23.08 1.71 23.91
CA VAL A 9 -21.63 1.87 24.07
C VAL A 9 -21.09 2.77 22.96
N LEU A 10 -20.41 3.85 23.35
CA LEU A 10 -19.68 4.71 22.42
C LEU A 10 -18.29 4.11 22.16
N LEU A 11 -18.05 3.80 20.89
CA LEU A 11 -16.78 3.34 20.35
C LEU A 11 -16.16 4.52 19.62
N ALA A 12 -15.68 5.52 20.34
CA ALA A 12 -15.11 6.71 19.71
C ALA A 12 -14.03 7.28 20.62
N ASP A 13 -13.02 7.89 20.04
CA ASP A 13 -11.72 8.08 20.69
C ASP A 13 -11.21 9.48 20.32
N PHE A 14 -10.91 10.34 21.32
CA PHE A 14 -10.49 11.74 21.10
C PHE A 14 -9.40 12.27 22.06
N THR A 15 -8.43 13.07 21.60
CA THR A 15 -7.42 13.69 22.51
C THR A 15 -7.52 15.21 22.61
N TYR A 16 -7.70 15.74 23.83
CA TYR A 16 -7.25 17.08 24.24
C TYR A 16 -6.69 17.06 25.68
N GLY A 17 -5.63 17.82 25.91
CA GLY A 17 -4.95 17.90 27.19
C GLY A 17 -5.62 18.89 28.15
N ALA A 18 -5.93 18.46 29.37
CA ALA A 18 -6.13 19.33 30.51
C ALA A 18 -5.52 18.71 31.77
N GLU A 19 -4.71 19.50 32.48
CA GLU A 19 -4.27 19.17 33.84
C GLU A 19 -5.48 19.22 34.78
N CYS A 20 -5.71 18.14 35.54
CA CYS A 20 -6.53 18.19 36.75
C CYS A 20 -5.78 17.56 37.92
N ARG A 21 -5.51 18.39 38.92
CA ARG A 21 -4.83 18.05 40.18
C ARG A 21 -5.61 17.01 41.00
N ASN A 22 -4.84 16.25 41.78
CA ASN A 22 -5.25 15.29 42.82
C ASN A 22 -6.58 15.63 43.51
N SER A 23 -7.57 14.76 43.31
CA SER A 23 -8.74 14.62 44.17
C SER A 23 -9.20 13.16 44.15
N SER A 24 -9.31 12.57 45.33
CA SER A 24 -9.51 11.15 45.61
C SER A 24 -10.96 10.67 45.44
N SER A 25 -11.60 10.96 44.30
CA SER A 25 -13.01 10.58 44.08
C SER A 25 -13.33 9.95 42.73
N THR A 26 -12.33 9.37 42.06
CA THR A 26 -12.52 8.47 40.91
C THR A 26 -12.60 7.03 41.41
N VAL A 27 -13.59 6.26 40.95
CA VAL A 27 -13.75 4.85 41.33
C VAL A 27 -12.68 4.03 40.61
N HIS A 28 -11.70 3.56 41.36
CA HIS A 28 -10.56 2.77 40.85
C HIS A 28 -10.71 1.26 41.15
N ASP A 29 -11.86 0.82 41.70
CA ASP A 29 -12.13 -0.57 42.05
C ASP A 29 -13.64 -0.87 41.93
N PHE A 30 -14.01 -1.81 41.05
CA PHE A 30 -15.39 -2.16 40.72
C PHE A 30 -16.13 -2.87 41.86
N ASP A 31 -15.42 -3.47 42.82
CA ASP A 31 -16.03 -4.22 43.93
C ASP A 31 -16.52 -3.32 45.09
N ALA A 32 -16.19 -2.02 45.06
CA ALA A 32 -16.49 -1.06 46.13
C ALA A 32 -17.76 -0.21 45.89
N ILE A 33 -18.52 -0.46 44.82
CA ILE A 33 -19.72 0.32 44.50
C ILE A 33 -20.85 -0.01 45.48
N LYS A 34 -21.19 0.93 46.37
CA LYS A 34 -22.51 0.98 47.04
C LYS A 34 -23.36 2.06 46.38
N PRO A 35 -24.57 1.75 45.87
CA PRO A 35 -25.38 2.72 45.14
C PRO A 35 -25.81 3.88 46.04
N SER A 36 -25.62 5.11 45.56
CA SER A 36 -26.31 6.29 46.09
C SER A 36 -27.43 6.68 45.14
N THR A 37 -28.58 7.06 45.71
CA THR A 37 -29.79 7.47 44.97
C THR A 37 -29.81 8.95 44.58
N GLU A 38 -28.75 9.71 44.88
CA GLU A 38 -28.66 11.13 44.56
C GLU A 38 -27.33 11.44 43.86
N LEU A 39 -27.39 11.64 42.54
CA LEU A 39 -26.27 12.12 41.73
C LEU A 39 -26.73 13.36 40.95
N THR A 40 -26.14 14.51 41.26
CA THR A 40 -26.23 15.74 40.47
C THR A 40 -24.87 16.04 39.82
N TRP A 41 -24.92 16.34 38.53
CA TRP A 41 -23.79 16.63 37.63
C TRP A 41 -23.56 18.14 37.45
N THR A 42 -22.30 18.55 37.15
CA THR A 42 -21.80 19.53 36.12
C THR A 42 -20.52 20.27 36.58
N PRO A 43 -19.74 20.95 35.71
CA PRO A 43 -19.17 20.57 34.39
C PRO A 43 -17.67 21.03 34.20
N CYS A 44 -17.03 20.72 33.06
CA CYS A 44 -16.14 21.63 32.29
C CYS A 44 -15.76 21.06 30.90
N TYR A 45 -15.40 21.94 29.95
CA TYR A 45 -15.64 21.90 28.49
C TYR A 45 -14.37 21.84 27.59
N ASN A 46 -14.59 21.34 26.35
CA ASN A 46 -14.07 21.70 25.00
C ASN A 46 -12.82 21.07 24.33
N ASP A 47 -13.06 20.75 23.04
CA ASP A 47 -12.23 20.59 21.81
C ASP A 47 -11.74 19.18 21.37
N PHE A 48 -11.60 19.03 20.03
CA PHE A 48 -11.95 17.85 19.22
C PHE A 48 -10.76 17.29 18.38
N ASN A 49 -10.44 16.00 18.45
CA ASN A 49 -9.56 15.28 17.49
C ASN A 49 -9.76 13.75 17.56
N CYS A 50 -9.98 13.03 16.44
CA CYS A 50 -10.27 11.58 16.39
C CYS A 50 -9.07 10.64 16.69
N GLY A 51 -9.37 9.38 17.02
CA GLY A 51 -8.44 8.32 17.47
C GLY A 51 -7.81 7.42 16.40
N PRO A 52 -7.15 6.31 16.79
CA PRO A 52 -6.99 5.77 18.15
C PRO A 52 -6.13 6.65 19.09
N GLY A 53 -6.22 6.45 20.40
CA GLY A 53 -5.32 7.02 21.42
C GLY A 53 -5.91 8.09 22.34
N GLY A 54 -7.22 8.22 22.38
CA GLY A 54 -7.98 9.32 22.95
C GLY A 54 -9.18 8.85 23.77
N SER A 55 -9.63 9.72 24.66
CA SER A 55 -10.63 9.42 25.67
C SER A 55 -12.04 9.48 25.08
N SER A 56 -12.68 8.31 25.02
CA SER A 56 -14.12 8.18 24.75
C SER A 56 -14.99 8.84 25.82
N ILE A 57 -14.47 8.96 27.04
CA ILE A 57 -15.15 9.62 28.16
C ILE A 57 -15.20 11.12 27.93
N ASP A 58 -14.08 11.74 27.52
CA ASP A 58 -14.01 13.17 27.25
C ASP A 58 -14.90 13.54 26.05
N LEU A 59 -15.00 12.64 25.07
CA LEU A 59 -15.96 12.75 23.98
C LEU A 59 -17.41 12.74 24.46
N LEU A 60 -17.80 11.71 25.23
CA LEU A 60 -19.17 11.58 25.73
C LEU A 60 -19.58 12.83 26.51
N GLN A 61 -18.65 13.39 27.30
CA GLN A 61 -18.88 14.64 28.02
C GLN A 61 -19.12 15.82 27.08
N SER A 62 -18.34 15.93 26.00
CA SER A 62 -18.44 16.99 25.01
C SER A 62 -19.74 16.91 24.19
N TYR A 63 -20.28 15.70 23.99
CA TYR A 63 -21.43 15.45 23.11
C TYR A 63 -22.73 15.14 23.85
N LYS A 64 -22.72 15.11 25.18
CA LYS A 64 -23.88 14.70 25.99
C LYS A 64 -25.20 15.38 25.59
N ASP A 65 -25.16 16.68 25.28
CA ASP A 65 -26.35 17.45 24.95
C ASP A 65 -26.83 17.12 23.52
N LYS A 66 -25.89 16.93 22.58
CA LYS A 66 -26.19 16.45 21.22
C LYS A 66 -26.77 15.03 21.26
N PHE A 67 -26.13 14.10 21.96
CA PHE A 67 -26.61 12.72 22.09
C PHE A 67 -27.96 12.64 22.80
N GLY A 68 -28.16 13.42 23.85
CA GLY A 68 -29.46 13.56 24.51
C GLY A 68 -30.55 14.05 23.55
N SER A 69 -30.26 15.05 22.71
CA SER A 69 -31.23 15.52 21.71
C SER A 69 -31.49 14.53 20.56
N LEU A 70 -30.48 13.76 20.13
CA LEU A 70 -30.58 12.82 19.01
C LEU A 70 -31.31 11.52 19.38
N PHE A 71 -31.04 10.96 20.56
CA PHE A 71 -31.53 9.63 20.95
C PHE A 71 -32.52 9.66 22.14
N GLY A 72 -32.71 10.82 22.77
CA GLY A 72 -33.60 11.02 23.91
C GLY A 72 -33.14 10.30 25.18
N ASP A 73 -34.01 10.29 26.20
CA ASP A 73 -33.73 9.71 27.52
C ASP A 73 -33.86 8.18 27.58
N THR A 74 -33.92 7.52 26.42
CA THR A 74 -34.23 6.09 26.29
C THR A 74 -33.02 5.18 26.53
N TYR A 75 -31.81 5.74 26.49
CA TYR A 75 -30.55 5.00 26.54
C TYR A 75 -29.65 5.47 27.67
N ASN A 76 -28.92 4.53 28.27
CA ASN A 76 -27.75 4.85 29.07
C ASN A 76 -26.55 4.92 28.13
N PHE A 77 -25.97 6.11 27.95
CA PHE A 77 -24.75 6.25 27.17
C PHE A 77 -23.55 5.86 28.02
N VAL A 78 -22.77 4.90 27.54
CA VAL A 78 -21.55 4.44 28.20
C VAL A 78 -20.37 4.64 27.28
N ALA A 79 -19.37 5.36 27.75
CA ALA A 79 -18.08 5.46 27.10
C ALA A 79 -17.17 4.32 27.59
N PHE A 80 -16.46 3.69 26.67
CA PHE A 80 -15.48 2.65 26.94
C PHE A 80 -14.10 3.14 26.50
N GLU A 81 -13.11 3.16 27.39
CA GLU A 81 -11.73 3.52 27.02
C GLU A 81 -10.93 2.26 26.69
N PRO A 82 -10.39 2.13 25.46
CA PRO A 82 -9.56 1.00 25.10
C PRO A 82 -8.38 0.78 26.04
N ARG A 83 -7.94 -0.48 26.14
CA ARG A 83 -6.70 -0.85 26.85
C ARG A 83 -5.53 0.07 26.45
N GLY A 84 -4.82 0.62 27.44
CA GLY A 84 -3.68 1.52 27.21
C GLY A 84 -4.04 2.96 26.84
N VAL A 85 -5.33 3.32 26.80
CA VAL A 85 -5.81 4.65 26.38
C VAL A 85 -6.52 5.36 27.53
N GLY A 86 -6.32 6.68 27.65
CA GLY A 86 -7.03 7.51 28.61
C GLY A 86 -6.79 7.08 30.05
N ARG A 87 -7.87 6.74 30.75
CA ARG A 87 -7.90 6.32 32.16
C ARG A 87 -7.81 4.80 32.30
N SER A 88 -7.81 4.02 31.21
CA SER A 88 -7.58 2.58 31.24
C SER A 88 -6.12 2.26 31.57
N SER A 89 -5.91 1.68 32.74
CA SER A 89 -4.58 1.28 33.21
C SER A 89 -4.24 -0.16 32.80
N PRO A 90 -2.96 -0.46 32.61
CA PRO A 90 -1.83 0.47 32.61
C PRO A 90 -1.73 1.31 31.33
N GLN A 91 -1.32 2.58 31.46
CA GLN A 91 -1.23 3.54 30.34
C GLN A 91 -0.03 3.25 29.42
N LEU A 92 -0.20 3.58 28.14
CA LEU A 92 0.89 3.57 27.16
C LEU A 92 1.60 4.92 27.09
N ASP A 93 2.88 4.93 27.48
CA ASP A 93 3.75 6.10 27.42
C ASP A 93 5.19 5.69 27.09
N CYS A 94 5.64 5.98 25.88
CA CYS A 94 7.00 5.73 25.39
C CYS A 94 8.04 6.61 26.10
N PHE A 95 7.63 7.72 26.73
CA PHE A 95 8.51 8.69 27.38
C PHE A 95 8.52 8.59 28.90
N ARG A 96 7.82 7.61 29.50
CA ARG A 96 7.88 7.33 30.95
C ARG A 96 7.57 8.56 31.82
N ASN A 97 6.51 9.29 31.47
CA ASN A 97 6.08 10.58 32.04
C ASN A 97 7.10 11.72 31.90
N ASN A 98 8.16 11.56 31.10
CA ASN A 98 9.13 12.62 30.85
C ASN A 98 8.65 13.56 29.73
N THR A 99 7.84 14.55 30.12
CA THR A 99 7.27 15.55 29.21
C THR A 99 8.33 16.42 28.54
N GLU A 100 9.44 16.69 29.21
CA GLU A 100 10.55 17.48 28.66
C GLU A 100 11.25 16.71 27.53
N ALA A 101 11.58 15.44 27.75
CA ALA A 101 12.16 14.56 26.73
C ALA A 101 11.21 14.39 25.53
N ARG A 102 9.90 14.21 25.77
CA ARG A 102 8.88 14.16 24.72
C ARG A 102 8.86 15.44 23.89
N THR A 103 8.85 16.60 24.55
CA THR A 103 8.82 17.90 23.86
C THR A 103 10.10 18.14 23.07
N ALA A 104 11.26 17.81 23.65
CA ALA A 104 12.55 17.94 22.98
C ALA A 104 12.64 17.02 21.76
N PHE A 105 12.25 15.75 21.90
CA PHE A 105 12.16 14.80 20.79
C PHE A 105 11.25 15.33 19.69
N ASN A 106 10.04 15.75 20.07
CA ASN A 106 9.07 16.25 19.12
C ASN A 106 9.59 17.46 18.35
N ARG A 107 10.23 18.44 19.01
CA ARG A 107 10.82 19.59 18.32
C ARG A 107 11.99 19.21 17.42
N ALA A 108 12.84 18.29 17.85
CA ALA A 108 14.02 17.87 17.07
C ALA A 108 13.64 17.06 15.82
N HIS A 109 12.52 16.33 15.88
CA HIS A 109 12.07 15.41 14.84
C HIS A 109 10.81 15.89 14.11
N TYR A 110 10.39 17.13 14.35
CA TYR A 110 9.33 17.77 13.58
C TYR A 110 9.83 18.11 12.18
N THR A 111 9.28 17.44 11.18
CA THR A 111 9.69 17.57 9.76
C THR A 111 8.64 18.23 8.87
N GLY A 112 7.50 18.65 9.44
CA GLY A 112 6.44 19.35 8.73
C GLY A 112 5.75 18.53 7.64
N ALA A 113 5.33 19.20 6.57
CA ALA A 113 4.66 18.56 5.45
C ALA A 113 5.59 17.61 4.70
N THR A 114 5.05 16.50 4.19
CA THR A 114 5.81 15.53 3.41
C THR A 114 6.19 16.11 2.04
N ASN A 115 7.37 15.73 1.54
CA ASN A 115 7.88 16.14 0.22
C ASN A 115 8.04 17.66 0.04
N VAL A 116 8.39 18.37 1.12
CA VAL A 116 8.66 19.83 1.09
C VAL A 116 10.11 20.16 0.72
N SER A 117 11.02 19.20 0.82
CA SER A 117 12.43 19.32 0.44
C SER A 117 13.00 17.97 -0.01
N SER A 118 14.16 18.00 -0.67
CA SER A 118 14.86 16.78 -1.12
C SER A 118 15.24 15.82 0.02
N ALA A 119 15.36 16.32 1.25
CA ALA A 119 15.69 15.53 2.44
C ALA A 119 14.46 15.18 3.30
N SER A 120 13.35 15.93 3.17
CA SER A 120 12.18 15.82 4.05
C SER A 120 11.61 14.40 4.16
N LEU A 121 11.65 13.62 3.07
CA LEU A 121 11.16 12.24 3.04
C LEU A 121 11.99 11.29 3.89
N GLU A 122 13.32 11.42 3.80
CA GLU A 122 14.25 10.58 4.54
C GLU A 122 14.32 10.99 6.01
N GLU A 123 14.29 12.30 6.29
CA GLU A 123 14.18 12.82 7.67
C GLU A 123 12.89 12.33 8.34
N GLN A 124 11.79 12.29 7.58
CA GLN A 124 10.50 11.71 7.99
C GLN A 124 10.62 10.23 8.34
N TYR A 125 11.22 9.46 7.45
CA TYR A 125 11.40 8.03 7.66
C TYR A 125 12.27 7.73 8.89
N TYR A 126 13.46 8.31 8.94
CA TYR A 126 14.46 7.95 9.94
C TYR A 126 14.09 8.44 11.33
N SER A 127 13.52 9.62 11.44
CA SER A 127 13.12 10.07 12.78
C SER A 127 11.99 9.15 13.34
N ALA A 128 11.22 8.45 12.49
CA ALA A 128 10.06 7.64 12.84
C ALA A 128 10.54 6.26 13.27
N ALA A 129 11.59 5.77 12.60
CA ALA A 129 12.41 4.67 13.09
C ALA A 129 13.00 4.98 14.48
N ILE A 130 13.56 6.18 14.72
CA ILE A 130 14.06 6.57 16.05
C ILE A 130 12.95 6.53 17.11
N TYR A 131 11.78 7.10 16.81
CA TYR A 131 10.62 7.01 17.72
C TYR A 131 10.22 5.54 17.98
N GLY A 132 10.16 4.73 16.93
CA GLY A 132 9.80 3.32 16.99
C GLY A 132 10.74 2.51 17.87
N GLU A 133 12.06 2.63 17.67
CA GLU A 133 13.08 1.98 18.49
C GLU A 133 13.01 2.44 19.96
N TRP A 134 12.85 3.74 20.18
CA TRP A 134 12.69 4.30 21.53
C TRP A 134 11.45 3.74 22.23
N CYS A 135 10.32 3.72 21.52
CA CYS A 135 9.07 3.25 22.09
C CYS A 135 9.08 1.74 22.32
N ASP A 136 9.67 0.93 21.43
CA ASP A 136 9.80 -0.52 21.67
C ASP A 136 10.62 -0.78 22.94
N ALA A 137 11.72 -0.04 23.15
CA ALA A 137 12.48 -0.16 24.38
C ALA A 137 11.62 0.15 25.62
N ALA A 138 10.83 1.23 25.59
CA ALA A 138 9.93 1.60 26.68
C ALA A 138 8.81 0.57 26.92
N VAL A 139 8.18 0.07 25.86
CA VAL A 139 7.15 -0.98 25.94
C VAL A 139 7.75 -2.26 26.51
N LYS A 140 8.94 -2.67 26.05
CA LYS A 140 9.61 -3.87 26.53
C LYS A 140 9.96 -3.80 28.02
N THR A 141 10.43 -2.66 28.51
CA THR A 141 10.93 -2.53 29.89
C THR A 141 9.84 -2.17 30.90
N ASP A 142 8.93 -1.27 30.53
CA ASP A 142 8.03 -0.61 31.47
C ASP A 142 6.55 -0.92 31.22
N SER A 143 6.21 -1.40 30.03
CA SER A 143 4.82 -1.55 29.59
C SER A 143 4.61 -2.79 28.68
N PRO A 144 5.02 -4.02 29.08
CA PRO A 144 5.06 -5.18 28.17
C PRO A 144 3.67 -5.65 27.69
N PHE A 145 2.60 -5.16 28.32
CA PHE A 145 1.22 -5.35 27.86
C PHE A 145 0.89 -4.49 26.63
N GLY A 146 1.72 -3.50 26.29
CA GLY A 146 1.58 -2.67 25.10
C GLY A 146 1.58 -3.46 23.79
N TYR A 147 2.09 -4.69 23.80
CA TYR A 147 2.01 -5.62 22.67
C TYR A 147 0.60 -6.19 22.44
N TYR A 148 -0.33 -6.00 23.38
CA TYR A 148 -1.67 -6.57 23.34
C TYR A 148 -2.76 -5.49 23.22
N VAL A 149 -2.44 -4.28 22.77
CA VAL A 149 -3.40 -3.16 22.60
C VAL A 149 -4.14 -3.18 21.26
N THR A 150 -4.13 -4.31 20.57
CA THR A 150 -4.73 -4.45 19.24
C THR A 150 -6.26 -4.30 19.28
N THR A 151 -6.84 -3.82 18.18
CA THR A 151 -8.28 -3.70 17.99
C THR A 151 -9.03 -5.03 18.20
N PRO A 152 -8.54 -6.21 17.74
CA PRO A 152 -9.16 -7.50 18.08
C PRO A 152 -9.17 -7.79 19.59
N ALA A 153 -8.19 -7.29 20.33
CA ALA A 153 -8.16 -7.44 21.78
C ALA A 153 -9.14 -6.48 22.45
N VAL A 154 -9.30 -5.26 21.93
CA VAL A 154 -10.36 -4.31 22.33
C VAL A 154 -11.76 -4.89 22.08
N ALA A 155 -11.99 -5.57 20.95
CA ALA A 155 -13.26 -6.23 20.67
C ALA A 155 -13.62 -7.31 21.71
N ARG A 156 -12.62 -8.02 22.26
CA ARG A 156 -12.82 -8.96 23.38
C ARG A 156 -13.15 -8.25 24.69
N ASP A 157 -12.60 -7.07 24.92
CA ASP A 157 -12.94 -6.25 26.10
C ASP A 157 -14.40 -5.80 26.03
N LEU A 158 -14.86 -5.38 24.85
CA LEU A 158 -16.28 -5.04 24.62
C LEU A 158 -17.21 -6.22 24.88
N LEU A 159 -16.83 -7.42 24.46
CA LEU A 159 -17.60 -8.62 24.76
C LEU A 159 -17.72 -8.85 26.26
N SER A 160 -16.59 -8.76 26.96
CA SER A 160 -16.52 -8.93 28.42
C SER A 160 -17.35 -7.85 29.14
N PHE A 161 -17.30 -6.61 28.66
CA PHE A 161 -18.11 -5.50 29.17
C PHE A 161 -19.61 -5.77 29.01
N VAL A 162 -20.05 -6.17 27.81
CA VAL A 162 -21.47 -6.44 27.53
C VAL A 162 -22.01 -7.60 28.39
N GLU A 163 -21.19 -8.62 28.65
CA GLU A 163 -21.56 -9.72 29.56
C GLU A 163 -21.60 -9.28 31.03
N ALA A 164 -20.66 -8.44 31.45
CA ALA A 164 -20.63 -7.87 32.80
C ALA A 164 -21.84 -6.96 33.06
N ASP A 165 -22.17 -6.07 32.12
CA ASP A 165 -23.35 -5.19 32.18
C ASP A 165 -24.65 -6.02 32.28
N ALA A 166 -24.77 -7.05 31.44
CA ALA A 166 -25.93 -7.95 31.48
C ALA A 166 -26.06 -8.71 32.81
N LYS A 167 -24.93 -9.15 33.39
CA LYS A 167 -24.90 -9.80 34.70
C LYS A 167 -25.29 -8.83 35.81
N LEU A 168 -24.79 -7.60 35.79
CA LEU A 168 -25.14 -6.54 36.76
C LEU A 168 -26.62 -6.16 36.65
N ALA A 169 -27.18 -6.16 35.44
CA ALA A 169 -28.60 -5.96 35.19
C ALA A 169 -29.48 -7.18 35.56
N GLY A 170 -28.91 -8.27 36.10
CA GLY A 170 -29.64 -9.45 36.55
C GLY A 170 -30.21 -10.32 35.43
N ARG A 171 -29.66 -10.25 34.20
CA ARG A 171 -30.12 -11.08 33.08
C ARG A 171 -29.75 -12.56 33.29
N ALA A 172 -30.68 -13.46 32.97
CA ALA A 172 -30.52 -14.90 33.21
C ALA A 172 -29.40 -15.57 32.37
N ALA A 173 -29.10 -15.02 31.19
CA ALA A 173 -28.04 -15.51 30.31
C ALA A 173 -27.13 -14.34 29.86
N PRO A 174 -26.17 -13.90 30.70
CA PRO A 174 -25.23 -12.83 30.32
C PRO A 174 -24.40 -13.17 29.08
N SER A 175 -24.11 -14.45 28.84
CA SER A 175 -23.43 -14.96 27.64
C SER A 175 -24.19 -14.71 26.34
N ASP A 176 -25.48 -14.38 26.40
CA ASP A 176 -26.31 -14.08 25.23
C ASP A 176 -26.47 -12.57 25.01
N ALA A 177 -25.84 -11.76 25.88
CA ALA A 177 -25.93 -10.31 25.80
C ALA A 177 -25.29 -9.79 24.51
N LYS A 178 -25.94 -8.80 23.89
CA LYS A 178 -25.54 -8.25 22.60
C LYS A 178 -25.11 -6.80 22.72
N LEU A 179 -24.07 -6.43 21.97
CA LEU A 179 -23.56 -5.07 21.89
C LEU A 179 -24.58 -4.16 21.20
N TRP A 180 -24.88 -3.05 21.85
CA TRP A 180 -25.50 -1.89 21.21
C TRP A 180 -24.42 -0.83 21.15
N GLY A 181 -23.92 -0.53 19.94
CA GLY A 181 -22.74 0.30 19.73
C GLY A 181 -22.98 1.43 18.75
N PHE A 182 -22.34 2.55 19.01
CA PHE A 182 -22.16 3.64 18.05
C PHE A 182 -20.65 3.87 17.89
N GLY A 183 -20.14 3.68 16.68
CA GLY A 183 -18.73 3.86 16.36
C GLY A 183 -18.52 4.97 15.34
N GLU A 184 -17.54 5.84 15.60
CA GLU A 184 -17.18 6.95 14.73
C GLU A 184 -15.68 6.90 14.41
N SER A 185 -15.28 7.18 13.17
CA SER A 185 -13.87 7.18 12.75
C SER A 185 -13.18 5.84 13.09
N TYR A 186 -12.08 5.81 13.84
CA TYR A 186 -11.43 4.55 14.27
C TYR A 186 -12.38 3.62 15.05
N GLY A 187 -13.38 4.18 15.70
CA GLY A 187 -14.52 3.46 16.27
C GLY A 187 -15.23 2.49 15.32
N THR A 188 -15.23 2.81 14.03
CA THR A 188 -15.78 1.96 12.98
C THR A 188 -14.94 0.71 12.74
N VAL A 189 -13.62 0.81 12.89
CA VAL A 189 -12.70 -0.35 12.88
C VAL A 189 -12.97 -1.25 14.10
N ILE A 190 -13.14 -0.66 15.29
CA ILE A 190 -13.52 -1.43 16.49
C ILE A 190 -14.85 -2.16 16.27
N GLY A 191 -15.86 -1.46 15.76
CA GLY A 191 -17.19 -2.00 15.54
C GLY A 191 -17.23 -3.12 14.48
N THR A 192 -16.57 -2.91 13.34
CA THR A 192 -16.46 -3.94 12.28
C THR A 192 -15.68 -5.16 12.75
N THR A 193 -14.59 -4.97 13.50
CA THR A 193 -13.81 -6.07 14.09
C THR A 193 -14.63 -6.83 15.12
N PHE A 194 -15.39 -6.15 15.98
CA PHE A 194 -16.32 -6.80 16.92
C PHE A 194 -17.38 -7.62 16.17
N ALA A 195 -18.02 -7.05 15.16
CA ALA A 195 -19.04 -7.74 14.38
C ALA A 195 -18.49 -8.96 13.63
N SER A 196 -17.24 -8.89 13.17
CA SER A 196 -16.56 -10.01 12.49
C SER A 196 -16.17 -11.13 13.45
N MET A 197 -15.69 -10.78 14.65
CA MET A 197 -15.27 -11.76 15.66
C MET A 197 -16.46 -12.39 16.41
N PHE A 198 -17.53 -11.61 16.62
CA PHE A 198 -18.68 -11.98 17.44
C PHE A 198 -20.02 -11.62 16.77
N PRO A 199 -20.32 -12.13 15.57
CA PRO A 199 -21.50 -11.72 14.79
C PRO A 199 -22.82 -11.94 15.53
N ASP A 200 -22.96 -13.05 16.25
CA ASP A 200 -24.17 -13.37 17.03
C ASP A 200 -24.37 -12.45 18.26
N ARG A 201 -23.31 -11.72 18.63
CA ARG A 201 -23.26 -10.81 19.78
C ARG A 201 -23.49 -9.36 19.37
N VAL A 202 -23.88 -9.09 18.14
CA VAL A 202 -24.29 -7.75 17.68
C VAL A 202 -25.80 -7.57 17.89
N GLY A 203 -26.17 -6.53 18.63
CA GLY A 203 -27.56 -6.15 18.89
C GLY A 203 -28.01 -5.05 17.94
N ARG A 204 -27.41 -3.87 18.08
CA ARG A 204 -27.52 -2.75 17.14
C ARG A 204 -26.15 -2.09 17.01
N LEU A 205 -25.71 -1.83 15.80
CA LEU A 205 -24.42 -1.21 15.57
C LEU A 205 -24.59 -0.12 14.52
N VAL A 206 -24.24 1.11 14.88
CA VAL A 206 -24.19 2.26 13.97
C VAL A 206 -22.73 2.62 13.80
N LEU A 207 -22.27 2.68 12.55
CA LEU A 207 -20.92 3.06 12.20
C LEU A 207 -20.98 4.32 11.33
N GLU A 208 -20.37 5.41 11.79
CA GLU A 208 -20.38 6.73 11.16
C GLU A 208 -18.97 7.17 10.81
N SER A 209 -18.80 7.88 9.69
CA SER A 209 -17.48 8.26 9.16
C SER A 209 -16.56 7.05 9.03
N VAL A 210 -17.05 6.06 8.26
CA VAL A 210 -16.49 4.70 8.18
C VAL A 210 -15.10 4.72 7.58
N MET A 211 -14.16 4.15 8.33
CA MET A 211 -12.81 3.88 7.86
C MET A 211 -12.78 2.55 7.10
N ASP A 212 -12.03 2.50 6.01
CA ASP A 212 -11.71 1.24 5.35
C ASP A 212 -10.82 0.40 6.28
N ALA A 213 -11.35 -0.74 6.72
CA ALA A 213 -10.66 -1.59 7.68
C ALA A 213 -9.43 -2.27 7.05
N ASP A 214 -9.50 -2.64 5.76
CA ASP A 214 -8.39 -3.29 5.06
C ASP A 214 -7.24 -2.31 4.87
N GLU A 215 -7.52 -1.06 4.47
CA GLU A 215 -6.52 0.01 4.43
C GLU A 215 -5.94 0.29 5.81
N TYR A 216 -6.78 0.44 6.85
CA TYR A 216 -6.32 0.68 8.22
C TYR A 216 -5.35 -0.41 8.71
N TYR A 217 -5.72 -1.68 8.57
CA TYR A 217 -4.87 -2.79 8.97
C TYR A 217 -3.64 -2.93 8.08
N ALA A 218 -3.66 -2.49 6.83
CA ALA A 218 -2.48 -2.45 5.96
C ALA A 218 -1.54 -1.27 6.25
N ASN A 219 -1.88 -0.38 7.20
CA ASN A 219 -1.24 0.92 7.37
C ASN A 219 -1.24 1.73 6.05
N ASP A 220 -2.32 1.59 5.29
CA ASP A 220 -2.63 2.31 4.06
C ASP A 220 -3.67 3.39 4.36
N TRP A 221 -3.71 4.43 3.52
CA TRP A 221 -4.62 5.56 3.70
C TRP A 221 -4.89 6.32 2.39
N ARG A 222 -4.61 5.70 1.24
CA ARG A 222 -4.64 6.40 -0.05
C ARG A 222 -6.01 6.98 -0.39
N SER A 223 -7.09 6.26 -0.05
CA SER A 223 -8.48 6.70 -0.30
C SER A 223 -8.78 8.08 0.31
N ASN A 224 -8.31 8.31 1.53
CA ASN A 224 -8.57 9.52 2.29
C ASN A 224 -7.92 10.76 1.67
N PHE A 225 -6.81 10.62 0.93
CA PHE A 225 -6.20 11.76 0.23
C PHE A 225 -7.12 12.27 -0.87
N VAL A 226 -7.70 11.34 -1.64
CA VAL A 226 -8.64 11.65 -2.72
C VAL A 226 -9.88 12.32 -2.16
N ASN A 227 -10.46 11.77 -1.07
CA ASN A 227 -11.64 12.37 -0.45
C ASN A 227 -11.36 13.75 0.18
N SER A 228 -10.16 13.96 0.71
CA SER A 228 -9.75 15.27 1.23
C SER A 228 -9.70 16.32 0.13
N ASP A 229 -9.14 15.97 -1.03
CA ASP A 229 -9.12 16.83 -2.21
C ASP A 229 -10.53 17.15 -2.73
N GLU A 230 -11.42 16.17 -2.76
CA GLU A 230 -12.83 16.36 -3.11
C GLU A 230 -13.53 17.33 -2.17
N ALA A 231 -13.24 17.24 -0.86
CA ALA A 231 -13.78 18.14 0.15
C ALA A 231 -13.25 19.58 -0.02
N VAL A 232 -11.94 19.76 -0.21
CA VAL A 232 -11.35 21.08 -0.49
C VAL A 232 -11.93 21.69 -1.77
N ALA A 233 -12.14 20.88 -2.81
CA ALA A 233 -12.73 21.32 -4.07
C ALA A 233 -14.18 21.82 -3.95
N GLN A 234 -14.89 21.53 -2.83
CA GLN A 234 -16.21 22.10 -2.58
C GLN A 234 -16.18 23.59 -2.25
N LEU A 235 -15.08 24.11 -1.67
CA LEU A 235 -15.00 25.52 -1.27
C LEU A 235 -15.21 26.46 -2.48
N PRO A 236 -14.49 26.34 -3.61
CA PRO A 236 -14.75 27.16 -4.80
C PRO A 236 -16.19 27.15 -5.29
N LEU A 237 -16.82 25.97 -5.32
CA LEU A 237 -18.19 25.79 -5.79
C LEU A 237 -19.18 26.52 -4.87
N LEU A 238 -19.08 26.26 -3.56
CA LEU A 238 -19.97 26.86 -2.56
C LEU A 238 -19.75 28.36 -2.42
N CYS A 239 -18.50 28.80 -2.46
CA CYS A 239 -18.12 30.21 -2.38
C CYS A 239 -18.67 31.01 -3.56
N HIS A 240 -18.53 30.49 -4.79
CA HIS A 240 -19.11 31.10 -5.99
C HIS A 240 -20.64 31.22 -5.88
N ALA A 241 -21.31 30.12 -5.51
CA ALA A 241 -22.77 30.08 -5.36
C ALA A 241 -23.29 30.99 -4.24
N ALA A 242 -22.50 31.21 -3.18
CA ALA A 242 -22.85 32.06 -2.06
C ALA A 242 -22.97 33.54 -2.47
N GLY A 243 -22.19 33.99 -3.45
CA GLY A 243 -22.13 35.39 -3.89
C GLY A 243 -21.11 36.23 -3.10
N PRO A 244 -20.77 37.43 -3.61
CA PRO A 244 -19.72 38.29 -3.03
C PRO A 244 -20.06 38.81 -1.62
N ASP A 245 -21.35 38.87 -1.27
CA ASP A 245 -21.80 39.32 0.06
C ASP A 245 -21.62 38.25 1.15
N ARG A 246 -21.45 36.98 0.77
CA ARG A 246 -21.43 35.84 1.70
C ARG A 246 -20.14 35.02 1.67
N CYS A 247 -19.28 35.23 0.68
CA CYS A 247 -17.95 34.63 0.64
C CYS A 247 -16.90 35.68 0.29
N SER A 248 -15.91 35.86 1.16
CA SER A 248 -14.81 36.80 0.94
C SER A 248 -13.90 36.43 -0.22
N LEU A 249 -13.74 35.12 -0.47
CA LEU A 249 -12.97 34.58 -1.59
C LEU A 249 -13.80 34.51 -2.89
N TRP A 250 -14.98 35.12 -2.95
CA TRP A 250 -15.86 35.03 -4.11
C TRP A 250 -15.15 35.41 -5.42
N GLY A 251 -15.50 34.70 -6.48
CA GLY A 251 -15.04 34.92 -7.84
C GLY A 251 -16.15 34.62 -8.85
N PRO A 252 -16.02 35.12 -10.10
CA PRO A 252 -17.04 35.00 -11.13
C PRO A 252 -17.30 33.56 -11.58
N THR A 253 -16.37 32.63 -11.35
CA THR A 253 -16.55 31.19 -11.55
C THR A 253 -15.80 30.40 -10.48
N PRO A 254 -16.15 29.14 -10.22
CA PRO A 254 -15.37 28.26 -9.34
C PRO A 254 -13.91 28.14 -9.79
N GLU A 255 -13.62 28.06 -11.09
CA GLU A 255 -12.27 27.94 -11.62
C GLU A 255 -11.41 29.16 -11.29
N ASN A 256 -12.01 30.36 -11.26
CA ASN A 256 -11.32 31.56 -10.81
C ASN A 256 -10.89 31.47 -9.34
N ILE A 257 -11.75 30.94 -8.48
CA ILE A 257 -11.48 30.77 -7.04
C ILE A 257 -10.42 29.69 -6.83
N THR A 258 -10.52 28.56 -7.55
CA THR A 258 -9.52 27.49 -7.55
C THR A 258 -8.15 28.01 -7.97
N ALA A 259 -8.06 28.78 -9.06
CA ALA A 259 -6.79 29.34 -9.53
C ALA A 259 -6.16 30.30 -8.50
N ARG A 260 -6.97 31.06 -7.77
CA ARG A 260 -6.51 31.94 -6.67
C ARG A 260 -5.97 31.13 -5.49
N MET A 261 -6.69 30.08 -5.09
CA MET A 261 -6.24 29.16 -4.03
C MET A 261 -4.93 28.46 -4.42
N ASP A 262 -4.85 27.93 -5.64
CA ASP A 262 -3.64 27.27 -6.17
C ASP A 262 -2.44 28.23 -6.18
N GLY A 263 -2.66 29.49 -6.58
CA GLY A 263 -1.63 30.53 -6.54
C GLY A 263 -1.09 30.79 -5.12
N VAL A 264 -1.96 30.84 -4.12
CA VAL A 264 -1.57 30.98 -2.70
C VAL A 264 -0.77 29.76 -2.22
N ILE A 265 -1.24 28.56 -2.55
CA ILE A 265 -0.61 27.29 -2.15
C ILE A 265 0.81 27.20 -2.72
N GLU A 266 0.98 27.44 -4.02
CA GLU A 266 2.30 27.40 -4.68
C GLU A 266 3.23 28.52 -4.20
N ASN A 267 2.68 29.71 -3.93
CA ASN A 267 3.48 30.81 -3.40
C ASN A 267 4.04 30.49 -2.01
N ILE A 268 3.21 30.00 -1.07
CA ILE A 268 3.66 29.66 0.29
C ILE A 268 4.62 28.46 0.28
N LYS A 269 4.45 27.53 -0.66
CA LYS A 269 5.38 26.39 -0.86
C LYS A 269 6.81 26.85 -1.13
N SER A 270 6.97 27.90 -1.94
CA SER A 270 8.29 28.41 -2.35
C SER A 270 8.77 29.58 -1.48
N HIS A 271 7.84 30.29 -0.84
CA HIS A 271 8.09 31.54 -0.12
C HIS A 271 7.31 31.60 1.20
N PRO A 272 7.83 30.95 2.27
CA PRO A 272 7.26 31.07 3.62
C PRO A 272 7.14 32.54 4.06
N ILE A 273 6.05 32.89 4.74
CA ILE A 273 5.73 34.29 5.06
C ILE A 273 6.20 34.60 6.50
N PRO A 274 7.12 35.57 6.71
CA PRO A 274 7.52 35.97 8.04
C PRO A 274 6.41 36.74 8.76
N VAL A 275 6.11 36.36 9.99
CA VAL A 275 5.10 37.00 10.83
C VAL A 275 5.76 37.43 12.14
N SER A 276 5.88 38.74 12.34
CA SER A 276 6.61 39.35 13.46
C SER A 276 5.75 40.22 14.39
N GLY A 277 4.46 40.41 14.07
CA GLY A 277 3.55 41.35 14.74
C GLY A 277 2.20 40.76 15.12
N VAL A 278 2.19 39.53 15.65
CA VAL A 278 0.98 38.92 16.21
C VAL A 278 0.78 39.45 17.64
N ASP A 279 -0.46 39.47 18.12
CA ASP A 279 -0.78 39.79 19.51
C ASP A 279 0.08 38.96 20.49
N GLY A 280 0.40 39.53 21.66
CA GLY A 280 1.47 39.08 22.57
C GLY A 280 1.38 37.66 23.16
N GLN A 281 0.53 36.80 22.60
CA GLN A 281 0.40 35.37 22.89
C GLN A 281 1.07 34.46 21.82
N THR A 282 1.40 34.97 20.63
CA THR A 282 2.00 34.17 19.55
C THR A 282 3.44 34.62 19.28
N LEU A 283 4.39 33.70 19.34
CA LEU A 283 5.80 33.98 19.06
C LEU A 283 5.98 34.37 17.58
N PRO A 284 6.91 35.28 17.26
CA PRO A 284 7.27 35.57 15.88
C PRO A 284 7.84 34.31 15.20
N GLY A 285 7.55 34.12 13.92
CA GLY A 285 7.92 32.91 13.20
C GLY A 285 7.58 32.96 11.71
N LEU A 286 7.68 31.82 11.05
CA LEU A 286 7.36 31.67 9.63
C LEU A 286 6.02 30.93 9.50
N ALA A 287 5.10 31.47 8.70
CA ALA A 287 3.98 30.70 8.19
C ALA A 287 4.47 29.88 6.99
N THR A 288 4.40 28.55 7.13
CA THR A 288 4.99 27.59 6.19
C THR A 288 3.94 26.88 5.35
N TYR A 289 4.40 26.16 4.33
CA TYR A 289 3.55 25.22 3.58
C TYR A 289 2.93 24.15 4.47
N SER A 290 3.66 23.68 5.48
CA SER A 290 3.17 22.74 6.48
C SER A 290 1.99 23.30 7.28
N ASP A 291 2.06 24.59 7.64
CA ASP A 291 0.96 25.27 8.33
C ASP A 291 -0.28 25.39 7.46
N LEU A 292 -0.10 25.76 6.18
CA LEU A 292 -1.21 25.84 5.23
C LEU A 292 -1.85 24.47 4.99
N LYS A 293 -1.06 23.43 4.74
CA LYS A 293 -1.54 22.05 4.54
C LYS A 293 -2.34 21.53 5.74
N TYR A 294 -1.82 21.75 6.95
CA TYR A 294 -2.52 21.40 8.17
C TYR A 294 -3.82 22.20 8.31
N PHE A 295 -3.79 23.50 8.07
CA PHE A 295 -4.98 24.35 8.10
C PHE A 295 -6.05 23.85 7.13
N LEU A 296 -5.69 23.47 5.91
CA LEU A 296 -6.65 22.91 4.95
C LEU A 296 -7.31 21.64 5.48
N THR A 297 -6.49 20.72 6.00
CA THR A 297 -6.95 19.44 6.55
C THR A 297 -7.87 19.64 7.75
N ASP A 298 -7.52 20.54 8.67
CA ASP A 298 -8.34 20.83 9.86
C ASP A 298 -9.72 21.40 9.49
N LYS A 299 -9.77 22.31 8.51
CA LYS A 299 -11.03 22.95 8.14
C LYS A 299 -11.98 22.03 7.40
N ILE A 300 -11.52 21.01 6.68
CA ILE A 300 -12.42 20.09 5.97
C ILE A 300 -13.15 19.08 6.87
N TYR A 301 -12.88 19.04 8.18
CA TYR A 301 -13.65 18.24 9.13
C TYR A 301 -15.08 18.78 9.37
N GLU A 302 -15.26 20.11 9.40
CA GLU A 302 -16.56 20.75 9.60
C GLU A 302 -16.84 21.81 8.51
N PRO A 303 -16.84 21.43 7.22
CA PRO A 303 -16.73 22.35 6.10
C PRO A 303 -17.83 23.43 6.08
N LEU A 304 -19.07 23.07 6.44
CA LEU A 304 -20.19 24.00 6.50
C LEU A 304 -19.98 25.15 7.50
N ARG A 305 -19.22 24.90 8.58
CA ARG A 305 -18.92 25.88 9.61
C ARG A 305 -17.62 26.63 9.33
N THR A 306 -16.63 25.94 8.76
CA THR A 306 -15.24 26.42 8.68
C THR A 306 -14.88 27.00 7.32
N PHE A 307 -15.64 26.73 6.25
CA PHE A 307 -15.37 27.28 4.91
C PHE A 307 -15.36 28.81 4.84
N PRO A 308 -16.23 29.56 5.55
CA PRO A 308 -16.11 31.01 5.63
C PRO A 308 -14.75 31.46 6.20
N ILE A 309 -14.27 30.77 7.24
CA ILE A 309 -12.95 31.04 7.85
C ILE A 309 -11.83 30.71 6.85
N MET A 310 -11.94 29.57 6.16
CA MET A 310 -10.97 29.18 5.13
C MET A 310 -10.90 30.23 4.01
N ALA A 311 -12.04 30.70 3.50
CA ALA A 311 -12.12 31.75 2.49
C ALA A 311 -11.45 33.05 2.96
N ASP A 312 -11.75 33.51 4.18
CA ASP A 312 -11.15 34.71 4.76
C ASP A 312 -9.62 34.61 4.87
N VAL A 313 -9.12 33.45 5.28
CA VAL A 313 -7.68 33.20 5.40
C VAL A 313 -7.03 33.21 4.02
N PHE A 314 -7.60 32.58 2.99
CA PHE A 314 -7.04 32.65 1.63
C PHE A 314 -6.94 34.10 1.11
N VAL A 315 -7.97 34.93 1.33
CA VAL A 315 -7.93 36.37 0.97
C VAL A 315 -6.86 37.13 1.74
N GLN A 316 -6.61 36.78 3.00
CA GLN A 316 -5.53 37.38 3.79
C GLN A 316 -4.16 36.97 3.27
N LEU A 317 -3.99 35.70 2.89
CA LEU A 317 -2.74 35.18 2.33
C LEU A 317 -2.41 35.81 0.97
N GLU A 318 -3.40 36.07 0.12
CA GLU A 318 -3.21 36.85 -1.12
C GLU A 318 -2.63 38.25 -0.87
N LYS A 319 -2.90 38.83 0.31
CA LYS A 319 -2.39 40.13 0.75
C LYS A 319 -1.09 40.03 1.56
N GLY A 320 -0.52 38.83 1.68
CA GLY A 320 0.69 38.56 2.48
C GLY A 320 0.47 38.52 3.99
N ASN A 321 -0.78 38.48 4.46
CA ASN A 321 -1.07 38.31 5.89
C ASN A 321 -1.27 36.83 6.22
N ALA A 322 -0.30 36.26 6.94
CA ALA A 322 -0.30 34.85 7.34
C ALA A 322 -0.45 34.64 8.86
N SER A 323 -0.94 35.64 9.60
CA SER A 323 -1.10 35.56 11.06
C SER A 323 -2.03 34.43 11.51
N ALA A 324 -2.97 34.00 10.66
CA ALA A 324 -3.86 32.88 10.95
C ALA A 324 -3.16 31.50 10.86
N LEU A 325 -2.04 31.38 10.14
CA LEU A 325 -1.38 30.10 9.88
C LEU A 325 -0.22 29.79 10.85
N ILE A 326 0.45 30.82 11.37
CA ILE A 326 1.73 30.65 12.09
C ILE A 326 1.66 29.62 13.22
N GLY A 327 2.53 28.60 13.13
CA GLY A 327 2.74 27.59 14.16
C GLY A 327 1.57 26.63 14.36
N GLN A 328 0.57 26.61 13.46
CA GLN A 328 -0.53 25.65 13.57
C GLN A 328 -0.05 24.21 13.42
N SER A 329 0.83 23.95 12.45
CA SER A 329 1.36 22.61 12.18
C SER A 329 2.20 22.08 13.35
N GLU A 330 3.04 22.92 13.95
CA GLU A 330 3.83 22.60 15.14
C GLU A 330 2.95 22.39 16.38
N LYS A 331 1.94 23.24 16.60
CA LYS A 331 0.98 23.09 17.72
C LYS A 331 0.21 21.78 17.64
N MET A 332 -0.26 21.41 16.45
CA MET A 332 -0.87 20.10 16.19
C MET A 332 0.13 18.99 16.48
N TYR A 333 1.37 19.10 16.01
CA TYR A 333 2.38 18.07 16.21
C TYR A 333 2.73 17.85 17.70
N LEU A 334 2.88 18.93 18.45
CA LEU A 334 3.17 18.91 19.89
C LEU A 334 1.95 18.51 20.73
N GLY A 335 0.74 18.76 20.24
CA GLY A 335 -0.52 18.50 20.95
C GLY A 335 -1.27 17.24 20.53
N ALA A 336 -0.96 16.66 19.37
CA ALA A 336 -1.65 15.48 18.86
C ALA A 336 -1.25 14.26 19.72
N GLY A 337 -2.24 13.45 20.09
CA GLY A 337 -2.18 12.01 20.37
C GLY A 337 -1.25 11.51 21.48
N THR A 338 -1.81 10.78 22.45
CA THR A 338 -1.05 9.91 23.35
C THR A 338 -0.28 8.86 22.55
N ASP A 339 0.79 8.29 23.12
CA ASP A 339 1.52 7.21 22.46
C ASP A 339 0.64 5.99 22.16
N GLY A 340 -0.48 5.84 22.90
CA GLY A 340 -1.48 4.81 22.64
C GLY A 340 -1.97 4.79 21.20
N GLY A 341 -2.28 5.95 20.60
CA GLY A 341 -2.76 6.00 19.22
C GLY A 341 -1.72 5.56 18.20
N VAL A 342 -0.46 5.84 18.49
CA VAL A 342 0.66 5.40 17.68
C VAL A 342 0.80 3.88 17.82
N VAL A 343 1.00 3.37 19.04
CA VAL A 343 1.22 1.95 19.33
C VAL A 343 0.07 1.05 18.86
N ILE A 344 -1.20 1.48 19.00
CA ILE A 344 -2.37 0.72 18.54
C ILE A 344 -2.31 0.45 17.03
N ARG A 345 -2.08 1.50 16.23
CA ARG A 345 -1.99 1.37 14.75
C ARG A 345 -0.86 0.42 14.34
N CYS A 346 0.24 0.43 15.07
CA CYS A 346 1.39 -0.43 14.80
C CYS A 346 1.10 -1.88 15.13
N ALA A 347 0.48 -2.11 16.29
CA ALA A 347 0.13 -3.43 16.74
C ALA A 347 -0.94 -4.05 15.82
N ASP A 348 -1.87 -3.24 15.32
CA ASP A 348 -2.91 -3.66 14.38
C ASP A 348 -2.37 -3.94 12.98
N SER A 349 -1.42 -3.13 12.49
CA SER A 349 -0.78 -3.34 11.18
C SER A 349 0.35 -4.37 11.19
N TYR A 350 0.50 -5.13 12.27
CA TYR A 350 1.53 -6.15 12.38
C TYR A 350 1.36 -7.22 11.28
N ARG A 351 2.42 -7.43 10.48
CA ARG A 351 2.53 -8.32 9.30
C ARG A 351 1.81 -7.85 8.03
N THR A 352 0.98 -6.82 8.13
CA THR A 352 0.24 -6.23 7.01
C THR A 352 0.78 -4.87 6.61
N ASN A 353 1.57 -4.22 7.48
CA ASN A 353 2.27 -2.97 7.19
C ASN A 353 3.25 -3.18 6.02
N LYS A 354 3.06 -2.41 4.96
CA LYS A 354 3.90 -2.40 3.76
C LYS A 354 4.93 -1.27 3.76
N LEU A 355 4.97 -0.43 4.80
CA LEU A 355 5.85 0.73 4.90
C LEU A 355 7.00 0.42 5.87
N THR A 356 7.82 -0.58 5.54
CA THR A 356 8.89 -1.08 6.43
C THR A 356 10.29 -0.74 5.97
N THR A 357 10.41 -0.28 4.73
CA THR A 357 11.65 0.17 4.09
C THR A 357 11.51 1.61 3.61
N ILE A 358 12.64 2.31 3.43
CA ILE A 358 12.64 3.69 2.92
C ILE A 358 12.13 3.74 1.47
N GLU A 359 12.36 2.69 0.68
CA GLU A 359 11.88 2.56 -0.69
C GLU A 359 10.35 2.44 -0.75
N GLU A 360 9.76 1.57 0.08
CA GLU A 360 8.30 1.43 0.20
C GLU A 360 7.65 2.74 0.67
N TRP A 361 8.26 3.41 1.66
CA TRP A 361 7.82 4.71 2.13
C TRP A 361 7.88 5.78 1.03
N LYS A 362 8.99 5.86 0.30
CA LYS A 362 9.15 6.79 -0.82
C LYS A 362 8.10 6.56 -1.89
N HIS A 363 7.85 5.29 -2.26
CA HIS A 363 6.84 4.96 -3.26
C HIS A 363 5.44 5.34 -2.79
N TYR A 364 5.06 4.93 -1.58
CA TYR A 364 3.76 5.29 -0.98
C TYR A 364 3.52 6.80 -0.97
N ILE A 365 4.53 7.57 -0.57
CA ILE A 365 4.44 9.02 -0.53
C ILE A 365 4.42 9.64 -1.94
N GLN A 366 5.17 9.12 -2.89
CA GLN A 366 5.10 9.58 -4.28
C GLN A 366 3.71 9.35 -4.87
N ASP A 367 3.09 8.20 -4.60
CA ASP A 367 1.70 7.92 -4.98
C ASP A 367 0.74 8.90 -4.30
N ALA A 368 0.90 9.12 -2.99
CA ALA A 368 0.05 10.02 -2.21
C ALA A 368 0.13 11.48 -2.68
N VAL A 369 1.34 11.97 -2.96
CA VAL A 369 1.57 13.35 -3.40
C VAL A 369 1.18 13.56 -4.86
N SER A 370 1.30 12.54 -5.71
CA SER A 370 0.84 12.62 -7.10
C SER A 370 -0.69 12.54 -7.23
N SER A 371 -1.34 11.77 -6.36
CA SER A 371 -2.80 11.60 -6.35
C SER A 371 -3.56 12.70 -5.62
N SER A 372 -2.89 13.52 -4.80
CA SER A 372 -3.57 14.55 -3.99
C SER A 372 -2.77 15.84 -3.81
N ARG A 373 -3.46 16.97 -4.00
CA ARG A 373 -2.93 18.33 -3.87
C ARG A 373 -3.11 18.91 -2.48
N SER A 374 -4.12 18.49 -1.72
CA SER A 374 -4.48 19.04 -0.42
C SER A 374 -4.35 18.02 0.72
N GLY A 375 -4.40 16.73 0.42
CA GLY A 375 -4.10 15.65 1.36
C GLY A 375 -2.69 15.75 1.93
N HIS A 376 -2.58 15.36 3.20
CA HIS A 376 -1.37 15.43 4.01
C HIS A 376 -1.18 14.15 4.84
N TRP A 377 0.08 13.85 5.20
CA TRP A 377 0.44 13.15 6.45
C TRP A 377 1.54 13.88 7.21
N ASN A 378 1.24 14.23 8.46
CA ASN A 378 2.25 14.49 9.49
C ASN A 378 2.76 13.13 10.00
N TRP A 379 4.09 12.94 10.07
CA TRP A 379 4.91 12.14 11.00
C TRP A 379 4.41 10.89 11.77
N LYS A 380 3.15 10.84 12.18
CA LYS A 380 2.61 9.90 13.18
C LYS A 380 2.26 8.51 12.66
N THR A 381 2.65 8.17 11.43
CA THR A 381 2.74 6.78 10.98
C THR A 381 4.15 6.29 11.30
N PRO A 382 4.37 5.66 12.46
CA PRO A 382 5.66 5.09 12.76
C PRO A 382 5.93 3.95 11.77
N ILE A 383 7.00 4.13 11.04
CA ILE A 383 7.60 3.07 10.25
C ILE A 383 8.36 2.24 11.26
N PHE A 384 7.92 0.99 11.45
CA PHE A 384 8.68 0.00 12.20
C PHE A 384 9.46 -0.84 11.19
N PRO A 385 10.72 -0.49 10.89
CA PRO A 385 11.64 -1.48 10.40
C PRO A 385 11.81 -2.46 11.55
N ASP A 386 11.21 -3.63 11.42
CA ASP A 386 11.27 -4.75 12.36
C ASP A 386 10.26 -4.72 13.53
N PRO A 387 9.37 -5.73 13.64
CA PRO A 387 8.56 -5.86 14.82
C PRO A 387 9.44 -6.20 16.03
N ILE A 388 9.24 -5.45 17.12
CA ILE A 388 8.92 -5.86 18.50
C ILE A 388 9.06 -7.37 18.88
N HIS A 389 8.85 -8.31 17.96
CA HIS A 389 8.84 -9.75 18.16
C HIS A 389 10.14 -10.51 17.85
N LYS A 390 11.23 -9.86 17.42
CA LYS A 390 12.48 -10.61 17.12
C LYS A 390 13.17 -11.27 18.32
N GLN A 391 12.68 -11.12 19.55
CA GLN A 391 13.30 -11.71 20.75
C GLN A 391 12.44 -12.67 21.59
N HIS A 392 11.29 -13.15 21.12
CA HIS A 392 10.61 -14.26 21.82
C HIS A 392 10.42 -15.50 20.93
N PRO A 393 10.99 -16.67 21.33
CA PRO A 393 10.83 -17.90 20.59
C PRO A 393 9.38 -18.40 20.75
N ARG A 394 8.76 -18.78 19.63
CA ARG A 394 7.60 -19.70 19.54
C ARG A 394 6.72 -19.76 20.80
N SER A 395 5.69 -18.90 20.90
CA SER A 395 4.48 -19.27 21.62
C SER A 395 3.39 -19.59 20.59
N SER A 396 3.14 -20.88 20.49
CA SER A 396 2.05 -21.54 19.79
C SER A 396 0.68 -20.88 20.02
N CYS A 397 0.09 -20.33 18.96
CA CYS A 397 -1.35 -20.40 18.71
C CYS A 397 -1.56 -20.59 17.21
N ALA A 398 -1.19 -21.79 16.74
CA ALA A 398 -1.84 -22.34 15.57
C ALA A 398 -3.33 -22.49 15.91
N CYS A 399 -4.20 -22.03 15.01
CA CYS A 399 -5.57 -22.51 14.95
C CYS A 399 -5.54 -24.05 14.92
N GLY A 400 -5.94 -24.68 16.02
CA GLY A 400 -5.92 -26.14 16.17
C GLY A 400 -5.54 -26.59 17.57
N LYS A 401 -6.54 -26.65 18.46
CA LYS A 401 -6.49 -27.13 19.86
C LYS A 401 -5.81 -26.19 20.87
N CYS A 402 -6.57 -25.21 21.38
CA CYS A 402 -6.36 -24.72 22.74
C CYS A 402 -7.27 -25.51 23.70
N SER A 403 -6.63 -26.19 24.66
CA SER A 403 -7.24 -26.95 25.76
C SER A 403 -8.09 -26.05 26.66
N LYS A 404 -9.01 -26.65 27.40
CA LYS A 404 -9.92 -26.05 28.39
C LYS A 404 -9.23 -25.42 29.63
N ASP A 405 -7.92 -25.19 29.59
CA ASP A 405 -7.12 -24.76 30.75
C ASP A 405 -6.30 -23.52 30.41
N VAL A 406 -6.96 -22.36 30.29
CA VAL A 406 -6.31 -21.08 30.62
C VAL A 406 -6.65 -20.84 32.08
N LEU A 407 -5.63 -20.97 32.94
CA LEU A 407 -5.78 -20.84 34.39
C LEU A 407 -6.28 -19.41 34.74
N PRO A 408 -7.30 -19.31 35.61
CA PRO A 408 -7.76 -18.03 36.14
C PRO A 408 -6.68 -17.38 37.01
N VAL A 409 -6.57 -16.06 36.97
CA VAL A 409 -5.84 -15.29 37.97
C VAL A 409 -6.40 -15.69 39.34
N PRO A 410 -5.57 -16.16 40.30
CA PRO A 410 -6.09 -16.70 41.54
C PRO A 410 -6.70 -15.59 42.39
N TRP A 411 -8.00 -15.73 42.60
CA TRP A 411 -8.76 -15.15 43.70
C TRP A 411 -8.20 -15.68 45.03
N ILE A 412 -7.66 -14.80 45.89
CA ILE A 412 -7.44 -15.10 47.31
C ILE A 412 -8.54 -14.39 48.09
N GLY A 413 -9.56 -15.15 48.49
CA GLY A 413 -10.63 -14.72 49.40
C GLY A 413 -10.61 -15.50 50.71
N GLY A 414 -10.75 -14.78 51.83
CA GLY A 414 -10.94 -15.26 53.22
C GLY A 414 -9.65 -15.26 54.03
N ALA A 415 -9.53 -14.70 55.25
CA ALA A 415 -10.48 -14.38 56.33
C ALA A 415 -9.76 -13.50 57.40
N PRO A 416 -10.22 -13.37 58.66
CA PRO A 416 -11.43 -12.72 59.19
C PRO A 416 -11.11 -11.43 60.01
N ALA A 417 -12.16 -10.83 60.57
CA ALA A 417 -12.20 -9.61 61.39
C ALA A 417 -11.10 -9.45 62.46
N GLY A 418 -10.50 -8.26 62.53
CA GLY A 418 -9.64 -7.84 63.63
C GLY A 418 -8.80 -6.60 63.30
N SER A 419 -9.18 -5.45 63.86
CA SER A 419 -8.59 -4.13 63.65
C SER A 419 -7.11 -3.98 64.10
N ARG A 420 -6.43 -2.99 63.48
CA ARG A 420 -5.18 -2.26 63.87
C ARG A 420 -3.88 -3.03 63.55
N TRP A 421 -2.92 -2.50 62.77
CA TRP A 421 -2.13 -1.29 63.02
C TRP A 421 -1.50 -0.66 61.77
N SER A 422 -1.08 0.60 61.91
CA SER A 422 -0.55 1.54 60.91
C SER A 422 0.98 1.47 60.69
N LEU A 423 1.36 1.89 59.48
CA LEU A 423 2.53 2.70 59.03
C LEU A 423 3.97 2.27 59.39
N TYR A 424 4.80 2.06 58.35
CA TYR A 424 6.07 2.78 58.21
C TYR A 424 6.53 2.86 56.73
N VAL A 425 6.92 4.07 56.33
CA VAL A 425 7.57 4.43 55.05
C VAL A 425 9.07 4.54 55.31
N PRO A 426 9.94 4.22 54.33
CA PRO A 426 11.23 4.91 54.27
C PRO A 426 11.52 5.51 52.88
N ASN A 427 11.99 6.77 52.92
CA ASN A 427 12.80 7.44 51.90
C ASN A 427 14.19 7.74 52.54
N PRO A 428 15.20 8.32 51.85
CA PRO A 428 16.50 7.69 51.60
C PRO A 428 17.69 8.44 52.27
N LEU A 429 18.89 7.82 52.30
CA LEU A 429 20.20 8.42 51.96
C LEU A 429 21.40 7.58 52.47
N ALA A 430 22.39 7.42 51.58
CA ALA A 430 23.86 7.36 51.75
C ALA A 430 24.52 6.39 52.74
N ILE A 431 25.58 5.70 52.30
CA ILE A 431 26.98 5.90 52.73
C ILE A 431 27.94 5.01 51.90
N GLU A 432 29.11 5.58 51.68
CA GLU A 432 30.30 5.16 50.92
C GLU A 432 31.11 3.98 51.50
N SER A 433 32.09 3.55 50.69
CA SER A 433 33.45 3.04 51.00
C SER A 433 33.76 1.54 50.75
N SER A 434 34.84 1.34 49.99
CA SER A 434 35.58 0.10 49.65
C SER A 434 36.51 -0.34 50.81
N PRO A 435 37.44 -1.35 50.72
CA PRO A 435 37.80 -2.30 49.65
C PRO A 435 38.02 -3.77 50.12
N GLU A 436 38.53 -4.61 49.21
CA GLU A 436 39.31 -5.87 49.39
C GLU A 436 38.60 -7.25 49.26
N GLY A 437 39.18 -8.09 48.39
CA GLY A 437 38.90 -9.53 48.27
C GLY A 437 39.16 -10.14 46.89
N VAL A 438 40.42 -10.20 46.46
CA VAL A 438 40.91 -10.71 45.16
C VAL A 438 40.98 -12.25 45.11
N GLY A 439 40.69 -12.83 43.94
CA GLY A 439 41.30 -14.07 43.43
C GLY A 439 40.47 -14.77 42.34
N THR A 440 40.90 -15.15 41.14
CA THR A 440 42.10 -14.93 40.29
C THR A 440 41.83 -15.69 38.97
N GLU A 441 42.15 -15.08 37.82
CA GLU A 441 42.56 -15.68 36.51
C GLU A 441 41.63 -16.69 35.80
N LYS A 442 41.45 -16.74 34.47
CA LYS A 442 42.05 -16.15 33.26
C LYS A 442 41.11 -16.55 32.10
N ASP A 443 40.85 -15.67 31.13
CA ASP A 443 40.99 -15.96 29.68
C ASP A 443 40.25 -14.95 28.77
N ALA A 444 41.05 -14.36 27.87
CA ALA A 444 40.76 -13.81 26.56
C ALA A 444 39.65 -12.75 26.38
N LEU A 445 40.08 -11.48 26.38
CA LEU A 445 39.46 -10.44 25.56
C LEU A 445 39.59 -10.82 24.08
N ILE A 446 38.47 -11.18 23.44
CA ILE A 446 38.32 -11.07 21.98
C ILE A 446 37.72 -9.69 21.72
N ASP A 447 38.56 -8.81 21.19
CA ASP A 447 38.20 -7.53 20.60
C ASP A 447 37.31 -7.80 19.37
N ILE A 448 35.99 -7.68 19.51
CA ILE A 448 35.09 -7.58 18.36
C ILE A 448 35.02 -6.11 17.99
N SER A 449 36.13 -5.62 17.42
CA SER A 449 36.02 -4.55 16.44
C SER A 449 35.15 -5.08 15.32
N VAL A 450 33.94 -4.53 15.19
CA VAL A 450 33.17 -4.67 13.97
C VAL A 450 34.00 -3.92 12.92
N GLN A 451 34.86 -4.67 12.23
CA GLN A 451 35.32 -4.24 10.93
C GLN A 451 34.07 -4.14 10.08
N ASP A 452 33.61 -2.91 9.86
CA ASP A 452 32.85 -2.53 8.69
C ASP A 452 33.65 -2.99 7.48
N SER A 453 33.44 -4.24 7.11
CA SER A 453 33.62 -4.65 5.74
C SER A 453 32.50 -3.92 4.99
N PRO A 454 32.83 -3.10 3.98
CA PRO A 454 31.80 -2.51 3.16
C PRO A 454 30.93 -3.66 2.66
N ARG A 455 29.61 -3.60 2.92
CA ARG A 455 28.69 -4.32 2.04
C ARG A 455 28.92 -3.67 0.68
N GLU A 456 29.75 -4.30 -0.16
CA GLU A 456 29.77 -3.99 -1.57
C GLU A 456 28.31 -3.98 -2.01
N GLU A 457 27.81 -2.82 -2.45
CA GLU A 457 26.57 -2.77 -3.23
C GLU A 457 26.71 -3.88 -4.26
N ARG A 458 25.88 -4.93 -4.16
CA ARG A 458 25.86 -5.97 -5.18
C ARG A 458 25.35 -5.30 -6.44
N GLN A 459 26.28 -4.81 -7.26
CA GLN A 459 25.98 -4.19 -8.52
C GLN A 459 25.27 -5.25 -9.37
N LEU A 460 23.96 -5.11 -9.53
CA LEU A 460 23.16 -6.00 -10.38
C LEU A 460 23.68 -5.87 -11.81
N ASP A 461 24.03 -7.00 -12.41
CA ASP A 461 24.54 -7.05 -13.78
C ASP A 461 23.39 -6.88 -14.77
N ILE A 462 23.07 -5.62 -15.11
CA ILE A 462 22.07 -5.26 -16.11
C ILE A 462 22.77 -4.72 -17.35
N ILE A 463 22.62 -5.44 -18.46
CA ILE A 463 23.25 -5.14 -19.74
C ILE A 463 22.24 -4.44 -20.63
N ASP A 464 22.55 -3.22 -21.07
CA ASP A 464 21.77 -2.55 -22.11
C ASP A 464 22.13 -3.15 -23.47
N ILE A 465 21.13 -3.75 -24.13
CA ILE A 465 21.30 -4.43 -25.41
C ILE A 465 20.58 -3.73 -26.55
N ARG A 466 19.95 -2.58 -26.28
CA ARG A 466 19.19 -1.81 -27.26
C ARG A 466 20.13 -1.25 -28.33
N ASP A 467 19.72 -1.42 -29.58
CA ASP A 467 20.39 -0.78 -30.70
C ASP A 467 19.78 0.62 -30.88
N GLY A 468 20.56 1.67 -30.60
CA GLY A 468 20.11 3.08 -30.63
C GLY A 468 19.57 3.55 -31.99
N GLN A 469 19.60 2.70 -33.02
CA GLN A 469 19.05 2.97 -34.36
C GLN A 469 17.58 2.57 -34.55
N GLN A 470 16.94 1.86 -33.60
CA GLN A 470 15.55 1.42 -33.73
C GLN A 470 14.68 1.73 -32.49
N SER A 471 14.73 2.97 -31.99
CA SER A 471 13.63 3.40 -31.10
C SER A 471 12.35 3.48 -31.93
N LEU A 472 11.38 2.61 -31.66
CA LEU A 472 10.03 2.75 -32.17
C LEU A 472 9.56 4.17 -31.84
N ASN A 473 9.31 4.99 -32.86
CA ASN A 473 8.75 6.32 -32.66
C ASN A 473 7.27 6.15 -32.26
N LEU A 474 7.04 5.96 -30.97
CA LEU A 474 5.72 5.74 -30.40
C LEU A 474 4.77 6.90 -30.68
N SER A 475 5.28 8.13 -30.73
CA SER A 475 4.52 9.32 -31.13
C SER A 475 3.91 9.16 -32.53
N SER A 476 4.67 8.60 -33.48
CA SER A 476 4.19 8.29 -34.83
C SER A 476 3.21 7.12 -34.85
N ALA A 477 3.44 6.09 -34.03
CA ALA A 477 2.53 4.95 -33.92
C ALA A 477 1.16 5.35 -33.33
N ILE A 478 1.15 6.18 -32.27
CA ILE A 478 -0.06 6.77 -31.69
C ILE A 478 -0.84 7.54 -32.76
N ARG A 479 -0.16 8.45 -33.48
CA ARG A 479 -0.80 9.24 -34.52
C ARG A 479 -1.40 8.37 -35.62
N LEU A 480 -0.64 7.41 -36.15
CA LEU A 480 -1.10 6.56 -37.26
C LEU A 480 -2.22 5.62 -36.83
N GLY A 481 -2.15 5.04 -35.63
CA GLY A 481 -3.19 4.17 -35.08
C GLY A 481 -4.50 4.92 -34.84
N LEU A 482 -4.41 6.18 -34.41
CA LEU A 482 -5.58 7.04 -34.31
C LEU A 482 -6.06 7.53 -35.68
N GLN A 483 -5.20 7.80 -36.66
CA GLN A 483 -5.64 8.26 -37.99
C GLN A 483 -6.33 7.16 -38.78
N ASN A 484 -5.77 5.96 -38.74
CA ASN A 484 -6.23 4.83 -39.54
C ASN A 484 -7.27 4.00 -38.77
N ARG A 485 -7.76 2.95 -39.43
CA ARG A 485 -8.58 1.90 -38.83
C ARG A 485 -7.91 0.57 -39.07
N ASN A 486 -7.99 -0.33 -38.09
CA ASN A 486 -7.61 -1.72 -38.27
C ASN A 486 -8.65 -2.46 -39.14
N GLU A 487 -8.41 -3.74 -39.41
CA GLU A 487 -9.30 -4.58 -40.24
C GLU A 487 -10.72 -4.71 -39.67
N GLN A 488 -10.87 -4.55 -38.35
CA GLN A 488 -12.16 -4.56 -37.66
C GLN A 488 -12.84 -3.18 -37.64
N GLY A 489 -12.22 -2.15 -38.23
CA GLY A 489 -12.78 -0.80 -38.32
C GLY A 489 -12.58 0.06 -37.07
N HIS A 490 -11.69 -0.34 -36.14
CA HIS A 490 -11.36 0.40 -34.92
C HIS A 490 -10.10 1.26 -35.08
N ARG A 491 -10.05 2.42 -34.40
CA ARG A 491 -8.77 3.11 -34.16
C ARG A 491 -7.94 2.26 -33.20
N THR A 492 -6.63 2.41 -33.24
CA THR A 492 -5.75 1.67 -32.33
C THR A 492 -4.77 2.58 -31.61
N LEU A 493 -4.36 2.16 -30.42
CA LEU A 493 -3.18 2.67 -29.73
C LEU A 493 -2.17 1.54 -29.54
N PRO A 494 -0.86 1.81 -29.62
CA PRO A 494 0.14 0.77 -29.46
C PRO A 494 0.11 0.22 -28.02
N SER A 495 -0.01 -1.10 -27.88
CA SER A 495 0.02 -1.78 -26.57
C SER A 495 1.33 -1.57 -25.82
N LEU A 496 2.40 -1.14 -26.49
CA LEU A 496 3.68 -0.77 -25.86
C LEU A 496 3.53 0.34 -24.81
N LEU A 497 2.47 1.15 -24.90
CA LEU A 497 2.14 2.18 -23.91
C LEU A 497 1.73 1.62 -22.55
N LEU A 498 1.45 0.32 -22.45
CA LEU A 498 1.12 -0.35 -21.19
C LEU A 498 2.35 -0.74 -20.37
N TRP A 499 3.56 -0.64 -20.92
CA TRP A 499 4.76 -1.27 -20.36
C TRP A 499 5.86 -0.26 -20.00
N ASP A 500 5.46 0.96 -19.63
CA ASP A 500 6.35 1.87 -18.90
C ASP A 500 6.51 1.42 -17.43
N GLU A 501 7.34 2.12 -16.65
CA GLU A 501 7.59 1.79 -15.24
C GLU A 501 6.28 1.65 -14.43
N GLN A 502 5.33 2.57 -14.62
CA GLN A 502 4.03 2.55 -13.93
C GLN A 502 3.13 1.41 -14.41
N GLY A 503 3.06 1.20 -15.71
CA GLY A 503 2.27 0.13 -16.32
C GLY A 503 2.73 -1.26 -15.90
N LEU A 504 4.05 -1.49 -15.81
CA LEU A 504 4.62 -2.73 -15.30
C LEU A 504 4.22 -3.01 -13.83
N ARG A 505 4.25 -1.98 -12.97
CA ARG A 505 3.78 -2.09 -11.58
C ARG A 505 2.28 -2.34 -11.48
N ALA A 506 1.49 -1.62 -12.27
CA ALA A 506 0.04 -1.82 -12.32
C ALA A 506 -0.32 -3.23 -12.82
N PHE A 507 0.41 -3.76 -13.82
CA PHE A 507 0.22 -5.14 -14.25
C PHE A 507 0.62 -6.15 -13.17
N GLU A 508 1.69 -5.88 -12.40
CA GLU A 508 2.02 -6.70 -11.23
C GLU A 508 0.83 -6.78 -10.26
N GLU A 509 0.16 -5.67 -9.94
CA GLU A 509 -1.07 -5.67 -9.13
C GLU A 509 -2.17 -6.54 -9.75
N VAL A 510 -2.41 -6.42 -11.07
CA VAL A 510 -3.37 -7.28 -11.80
C VAL A 510 -3.09 -8.76 -11.54
N THR A 511 -1.82 -9.16 -11.53
CA THR A 511 -1.43 -10.56 -11.30
C THR A 511 -1.74 -11.10 -9.90
N TYR A 512 -2.03 -10.24 -8.93
CA TYR A 512 -2.44 -10.62 -7.58
C TYR A 512 -3.96 -10.61 -7.38
N THR A 513 -4.73 -10.05 -8.32
CA THR A 513 -6.19 -10.03 -8.21
C THR A 513 -6.77 -11.45 -8.23
N PRO A 514 -7.78 -11.76 -7.41
CA PRO A 514 -8.39 -13.10 -7.38
C PRO A 514 -9.02 -13.52 -8.72
N GLY A 515 -9.49 -12.55 -9.51
CA GLY A 515 -10.12 -12.79 -10.81
C GLY A 515 -9.13 -13.16 -11.92
N TYR A 516 -7.87 -12.72 -11.84
CA TYR A 516 -6.86 -12.96 -12.87
C TYR A 516 -6.20 -14.34 -12.70
N TYR A 517 -6.92 -15.39 -13.11
CA TYR A 517 -6.53 -16.79 -12.85
C TYR A 517 -5.20 -17.24 -13.49
N LEU A 518 -4.73 -16.58 -14.55
CA LEU A 518 -3.59 -17.04 -15.37
C LEU A 518 -2.33 -17.23 -14.52
N THR A 519 -2.00 -16.22 -13.70
CA THR A 519 -0.75 -16.20 -12.91
C THR A 519 -0.71 -17.33 -11.90
N ASN A 520 -1.75 -17.47 -11.07
CA ASN A 520 -1.78 -18.50 -10.03
C ASN A 520 -1.92 -19.91 -10.60
N THR A 521 -2.60 -20.06 -11.75
CA THR A 521 -2.68 -21.34 -12.45
C THR A 521 -1.30 -21.78 -12.95
N GLU A 522 -0.53 -20.85 -13.53
CA GLU A 522 0.83 -21.13 -13.99
C GLU A 522 1.80 -21.38 -12.82
N ILE A 523 1.70 -20.61 -11.73
CA ILE A 523 2.49 -20.84 -10.51
C ILE A 523 2.25 -22.25 -9.98
N ALA A 524 0.99 -22.69 -9.85
CA ALA A 524 0.67 -24.03 -9.37
C ALA A 524 1.28 -25.14 -10.24
N LEU A 525 1.29 -24.94 -11.57
CA LEU A 525 1.97 -25.86 -12.49
C LEU A 525 3.49 -25.87 -12.30
N LEU A 526 4.10 -24.71 -12.14
CA LEU A 526 5.54 -24.59 -11.92
C LEU A 526 5.96 -25.17 -10.56
N GLU A 527 5.20 -24.94 -9.48
CA GLU A 527 5.48 -25.54 -8.18
C GLU A 527 5.43 -27.07 -8.25
N THR A 528 4.47 -27.62 -8.99
CA THR A 528 4.30 -29.07 -9.15
C THR A 528 5.39 -29.68 -10.03
N HIS A 529 5.79 -29.01 -11.12
CA HIS A 529 6.60 -29.61 -12.20
C HIS A 529 8.00 -29.00 -12.39
N SER A 530 8.39 -27.98 -11.62
CA SER A 530 9.68 -27.28 -11.78
C SER A 530 10.90 -28.18 -11.67
N HIS A 531 10.90 -29.17 -10.76
CA HIS A 531 12.01 -30.14 -10.67
C HIS A 531 12.12 -31.00 -11.94
N GLU A 532 11.01 -31.45 -12.52
CA GLU A 532 11.00 -32.21 -13.77
C GLU A 532 11.46 -31.35 -14.96
N LEU A 533 11.00 -30.10 -15.02
CA LEU A 533 11.47 -29.11 -16.00
C LEU A 533 12.97 -28.85 -15.86
N ALA A 534 13.44 -28.59 -14.64
CA ALA A 534 14.85 -28.32 -14.34
C ALA A 534 15.74 -29.52 -14.66
N GLN A 535 15.27 -30.77 -14.48
CA GLN A 535 15.99 -31.98 -14.89
C GLN A 535 16.26 -32.03 -16.40
N LYS A 536 15.35 -31.48 -17.21
CA LYS A 536 15.49 -31.45 -18.67
C LYS A 536 16.39 -30.31 -19.16
N ILE A 537 16.65 -29.27 -18.35
CA ILE A 537 17.57 -28.18 -18.71
C ILE A 537 19.03 -28.62 -18.54
N GLU A 538 19.86 -28.44 -19.56
CA GLU A 538 21.26 -28.87 -19.54
C GLU A 538 22.14 -27.96 -18.65
N PRO A 539 23.14 -28.48 -17.92
CA PRO A 539 24.10 -27.63 -17.20
C PRO A 539 24.85 -26.68 -18.16
N GLY A 540 25.04 -25.43 -17.74
CA GLY A 540 25.66 -24.38 -18.54
C GLY A 540 24.69 -23.65 -19.48
N THR A 541 23.38 -23.92 -19.38
CA THR A 541 22.36 -23.28 -20.22
C THR A 541 22.30 -21.75 -19.99
N ILE A 542 22.20 -20.99 -21.08
CA ILE A 542 21.67 -19.62 -21.07
C ILE A 542 20.15 -19.71 -21.02
N LEU A 543 19.55 -19.25 -19.93
CA LEU A 543 18.11 -19.22 -19.72
C LEU A 543 17.62 -17.78 -19.90
N LEU A 544 17.07 -17.46 -21.08
CA LEU A 544 16.59 -16.12 -21.42
C LEU A 544 15.07 -16.04 -21.27
N GLU A 545 14.56 -15.15 -20.42
CA GLU A 545 13.12 -14.92 -20.26
C GLU A 545 12.66 -13.67 -20.97
N LEU A 546 11.66 -13.81 -21.84
CA LEU A 546 11.05 -12.73 -22.60
C LEU A 546 9.90 -12.10 -21.79
N GLY A 547 10.06 -10.83 -21.39
CA GLY A 547 9.05 -10.12 -20.60
C GLY A 547 9.01 -10.66 -19.18
N SER A 548 10.09 -10.43 -18.45
CA SER A 548 10.37 -11.08 -17.17
C SER A 548 9.45 -10.65 -16.02
N GLY A 549 8.98 -9.39 -16.03
CA GLY A 549 8.10 -8.85 -14.99
C GLY A 549 8.63 -9.10 -13.56
N CYS A 550 7.72 -9.38 -12.61
CA CYS A 550 8.05 -9.49 -11.18
C CYS A 550 8.71 -10.82 -10.73
N LEU A 551 9.21 -11.65 -11.65
CA LEU A 551 10.00 -12.88 -11.43
C LEU A 551 9.43 -13.95 -10.47
N ARG A 552 8.22 -13.78 -9.94
CA ARG A 552 7.57 -14.73 -9.00
C ARG A 552 7.51 -16.16 -9.52
N LYS A 553 7.22 -16.29 -10.82
CA LYS A 553 7.05 -17.56 -11.53
C LYS A 553 8.40 -18.19 -11.84
N THR A 554 9.27 -17.42 -12.47
CA THR A 554 10.59 -17.89 -12.88
C THR A 554 11.47 -18.27 -11.70
N GLY A 555 11.35 -17.55 -10.58
CA GLY A 555 12.03 -17.88 -9.33
C GLY A 555 11.79 -19.33 -8.88
N ILE A 556 10.63 -19.93 -9.19
CA ILE A 556 10.34 -21.34 -8.88
C ILE A 556 11.25 -22.27 -9.69
N LEU A 557 11.38 -22.05 -11.00
CA LEU A 557 12.25 -22.83 -11.87
C LEU A 557 13.74 -22.63 -11.52
N LEU A 558 14.15 -21.39 -11.21
CA LEU A 558 15.53 -21.08 -10.83
C LEU A 558 15.91 -21.78 -9.52
N ARG A 559 15.02 -21.79 -8.51
CA ARG A 559 15.25 -22.55 -7.27
C ARG A 559 15.33 -24.05 -7.51
N ALA A 560 14.56 -24.60 -8.46
CA ALA A 560 14.67 -26.01 -8.82
C ALA A 560 16.00 -26.34 -9.51
N LEU A 561 16.53 -25.46 -10.38
CA LEU A 561 17.86 -25.60 -10.97
C LEU A 561 18.97 -25.55 -9.89
N GLU A 562 18.85 -24.58 -8.99
CA GLU A 562 19.76 -24.39 -7.86
C GLU A 562 19.79 -25.63 -6.95
N ALA A 563 18.62 -26.15 -6.57
CA ALA A 563 18.51 -27.35 -5.74
C ALA A 563 19.08 -28.61 -6.40
N LEU A 564 19.10 -28.67 -7.73
CA LEU A 564 19.73 -29.74 -8.50
C LEU A 564 21.24 -29.52 -8.73
N GLY A 565 21.82 -28.42 -8.24
CA GLY A 565 23.22 -28.07 -8.45
C GLY A 565 23.57 -27.74 -9.90
N LYS A 566 22.57 -27.41 -10.73
CA LYS A 566 22.77 -27.15 -12.16
C LYS A 566 23.27 -25.74 -12.37
N ARG A 567 24.47 -25.62 -12.93
CA ARG A 567 25.01 -24.32 -13.35
C ARG A 567 24.14 -23.74 -14.48
N ALA A 568 23.70 -22.50 -14.35
CA ALA A 568 22.94 -21.81 -15.40
C ALA A 568 23.18 -20.29 -15.32
N ASP A 569 23.13 -19.62 -16.48
CA ASP A 569 23.12 -18.16 -16.57
C ASP A 569 21.70 -17.73 -16.97
N TYR A 570 20.95 -17.17 -16.03
CA TYR A 570 19.60 -16.65 -16.23
C TYR A 570 19.64 -15.16 -16.61
N TYR A 571 18.88 -14.79 -17.63
CA TYR A 571 18.76 -13.44 -18.15
C TYR A 571 17.28 -13.03 -18.18
N ALA A 572 16.91 -12.07 -17.34
CA ALA A 572 15.63 -11.39 -17.37
C ALA A 572 15.67 -10.31 -18.45
N LEU A 573 14.85 -10.42 -19.51
CA LEU A 573 14.73 -9.41 -20.57
C LEU A 573 13.46 -8.59 -20.38
N ASP A 574 13.62 -7.27 -20.25
CA ASP A 574 12.51 -6.34 -20.13
C ASP A 574 12.82 -4.94 -20.69
N LEU A 575 11.77 -4.14 -20.85
CA LEU A 575 11.80 -2.82 -21.45
C LEU A 575 12.27 -1.72 -20.50
N ASP A 576 12.09 -1.92 -19.20
CA ASP A 576 12.41 -0.92 -18.17
C ASP A 576 13.58 -1.37 -17.30
N ARG A 577 14.61 -0.52 -17.22
CA ARG A 577 15.83 -0.81 -16.46
C ARG A 577 15.59 -0.82 -14.95
N ASN A 578 14.72 0.06 -14.44
CA ASN A 578 14.48 0.19 -13.01
C ASN A 578 13.68 -1.02 -12.51
N GLU A 579 12.66 -1.44 -13.26
CA GLU A 579 11.87 -2.62 -12.93
C GLU A 579 12.70 -3.92 -13.04
N LEU A 580 13.61 -4.02 -14.02
CA LEU A 580 14.60 -5.11 -14.06
C LEU A 580 15.45 -5.16 -12.79
N ALA A 581 15.97 -4.01 -12.35
CA ALA A 581 16.77 -3.93 -11.13
C ALA A 581 15.98 -4.34 -9.89
N ARG A 582 14.74 -3.83 -9.76
CA ARG A 582 13.84 -4.14 -8.66
C ARG A 582 13.52 -5.64 -8.61
N ALA A 583 13.08 -6.22 -9.72
CA ALA A 583 12.65 -7.61 -9.77
C ALA A 583 13.81 -8.59 -9.51
N LEU A 584 14.99 -8.32 -10.09
CA LEU A 584 16.20 -9.12 -9.82
C LEU A 584 16.67 -8.98 -8.37
N GLY A 585 16.62 -7.78 -7.80
CA GLY A 585 16.92 -7.55 -6.39
C GLY A 585 16.03 -8.40 -5.48
N GLN A 586 14.71 -8.34 -5.67
CA GLN A 586 13.74 -9.13 -4.91
C GLN A 586 13.99 -10.64 -5.03
N LEU A 587 14.30 -11.14 -6.23
CA LEU A 587 14.63 -12.55 -6.44
C LEU A 587 15.89 -12.97 -5.67
N LEU A 588 16.95 -12.16 -5.72
CA LEU A 588 18.24 -12.44 -5.09
C LEU A 588 18.22 -12.26 -3.55
N ASP A 589 17.31 -11.45 -3.03
CA ASP A 589 17.09 -11.32 -1.58
C ASP A 589 16.25 -12.48 -1.04
N ALA A 590 15.26 -12.96 -1.80
CA ALA A 590 14.41 -14.09 -1.43
C ALA A 590 15.10 -15.45 -1.55
N GLY A 591 16.23 -15.55 -2.27
CA GLY A 591 16.90 -16.82 -2.58
C GLY A 591 18.41 -16.75 -2.57
N ARG A 592 19.07 -17.81 -2.09
CA ARG A 592 20.53 -17.98 -2.21
C ARG A 592 20.83 -18.81 -3.45
N PHE A 593 21.45 -18.21 -4.46
CA PHE A 593 21.89 -18.88 -5.68
C PHE A 593 23.42 -18.98 -5.71
N GLN A 594 23.94 -20.21 -5.74
CA GLN A 594 25.36 -20.54 -5.89
C GLN A 594 25.66 -21.13 -7.27
N HIS A 595 24.70 -21.84 -7.86
CA HIS A 595 24.83 -22.49 -9.15
C HIS A 595 24.17 -21.68 -10.28
N VAL A 596 23.11 -20.95 -9.99
CA VAL A 596 22.41 -20.07 -10.94
C VAL A 596 22.91 -18.63 -10.81
N ARG A 597 23.35 -18.03 -11.92
CA ARG A 597 23.69 -16.60 -11.98
C ARG A 597 22.56 -15.85 -12.66
N CYS A 598 22.13 -14.73 -12.07
CA CYS A 598 21.01 -13.94 -12.58
C CYS A 598 21.51 -12.60 -13.10
N HIS A 599 21.05 -12.22 -14.29
CA HIS A 599 21.44 -11.03 -15.04
C HIS A 599 20.19 -10.34 -15.59
N GLY A 600 20.27 -9.04 -15.83
CA GLY A 600 19.24 -8.28 -16.56
C GLY A 600 19.69 -7.95 -17.98
N LEU A 601 18.76 -7.98 -18.93
CA LEU A 601 18.92 -7.46 -20.28
C LEU A 601 17.88 -6.38 -20.50
N HIS A 602 18.32 -5.16 -20.72
CA HIS A 602 17.44 -4.03 -21.01
C HIS A 602 17.30 -3.91 -22.54
N GLY A 603 16.10 -4.19 -23.05
CA GLY A 603 15.80 -4.11 -24.48
C GLY A 603 14.54 -4.85 -24.92
N THR A 604 14.28 -4.82 -26.22
CA THR A 604 13.13 -5.50 -26.84
C THR A 604 13.39 -7.00 -27.05
N TYR A 605 12.35 -7.75 -27.41
CA TYR A 605 12.51 -9.17 -27.77
C TYR A 605 13.47 -9.37 -28.97
N ASP A 606 13.47 -8.45 -29.93
CA ASP A 606 14.37 -8.49 -31.09
C ASP A 606 15.82 -8.18 -30.70
N ASP A 607 16.04 -7.26 -29.76
CA ASP A 607 17.37 -7.04 -29.16
C ASP A 607 17.85 -8.32 -28.46
N GLY A 608 16.97 -8.97 -27.68
CA GLY A 608 17.25 -10.22 -26.99
C GLY A 608 17.61 -11.36 -27.94
N GLN A 609 16.90 -11.49 -29.06
CA GLN A 609 17.19 -12.48 -30.09
C GLN A 609 18.56 -12.24 -30.74
N ARG A 610 18.89 -10.98 -31.08
CA ARG A 610 20.21 -10.62 -31.60
C ARG A 610 21.31 -10.87 -30.58
N TRP A 611 21.07 -10.56 -29.31
CA TRP A 611 22.01 -10.77 -28.22
C TRP A 611 22.30 -12.27 -28.01
N ILE A 612 21.27 -13.13 -27.98
CA ILE A 612 21.46 -14.56 -27.75
C ILE A 612 22.19 -15.23 -28.94
N ALA A 613 22.06 -14.67 -30.15
CA ALA A 613 22.72 -15.13 -31.38
C ALA A 613 24.20 -14.72 -31.49
N ARG A 614 24.72 -13.87 -30.60
CA ARG A 614 26.11 -13.39 -30.68
C ARG A 614 27.11 -14.58 -30.67
N PRO A 615 28.24 -14.50 -31.40
CA PRO A 615 29.24 -15.57 -31.45
C PRO A 615 29.75 -16.02 -30.07
N GLY A 616 29.84 -15.10 -29.10
CA GLY A 616 30.24 -15.43 -27.72
C GLY A 616 29.28 -16.37 -26.99
N ASN A 617 28.02 -16.47 -27.46
CA ASN A 617 26.99 -17.35 -26.92
C ASN A 617 26.83 -18.65 -27.73
N ALA A 618 27.61 -18.86 -28.80
CA ALA A 618 27.45 -19.98 -29.72
C ALA A 618 27.71 -21.35 -29.08
N GLY A 619 28.67 -21.46 -28.15
CA GLY A 619 29.02 -22.75 -27.53
C GLY A 619 28.14 -23.18 -26.34
N LYS A 620 27.05 -22.47 -26.03
CA LYS A 620 26.24 -22.75 -24.83
C LYS A 620 24.85 -23.30 -25.19
N PRO A 621 24.32 -24.29 -24.45
CA PRO A 621 22.92 -24.67 -24.54
C PRO A 621 22.02 -23.46 -24.25
N LYS A 622 20.87 -23.37 -24.91
CA LYS A 622 19.96 -22.22 -24.80
C LYS A 622 18.55 -22.67 -24.44
N CYS A 623 17.91 -21.94 -23.55
CA CYS A 623 16.51 -22.12 -23.22
C CYS A 623 15.83 -20.75 -23.18
N VAL A 624 14.80 -20.55 -24.01
CA VAL A 624 14.00 -19.34 -24.03
C VAL A 624 12.72 -19.58 -23.24
N LEU A 625 12.39 -18.69 -22.30
CA LEU A 625 11.19 -18.72 -21.49
C LEU A 625 10.23 -17.62 -21.96
N SER A 626 8.95 -17.94 -22.11
CA SER A 626 7.88 -16.93 -22.18
C SER A 626 6.69 -17.45 -21.37
N LEU A 627 6.51 -16.86 -20.19
CA LEU A 627 5.52 -17.29 -19.21
C LEU A 627 4.35 -16.31 -19.15
N GLY A 628 3.22 -16.71 -18.59
CA GLY A 628 2.07 -15.85 -18.34
C GLY A 628 1.14 -15.67 -19.51
N SER A 629 1.34 -16.46 -20.57
CA SER A 629 0.63 -16.32 -21.83
C SER A 629 0.80 -14.93 -22.46
N THR A 630 1.95 -14.28 -22.24
CA THR A 630 2.29 -12.96 -22.81
C THR A 630 2.23 -12.96 -24.33
N LEU A 631 2.60 -14.07 -24.98
CA LEU A 631 2.45 -14.25 -26.43
C LEU A 631 1.00 -14.20 -26.91
N GLY A 632 0.01 -14.32 -26.02
CA GLY A 632 -1.39 -14.06 -26.32
C GLY A 632 -1.69 -12.61 -26.68
N SER A 633 -0.71 -11.70 -26.59
CA SER A 633 -0.86 -10.34 -27.12
C SER A 633 -0.92 -10.30 -28.66
N PHE A 634 -0.55 -11.41 -29.32
CA PHE A 634 -0.48 -11.54 -30.78
C PHE A 634 -1.39 -12.68 -31.26
N ALA A 635 -1.84 -12.59 -32.51
CA ALA A 635 -2.66 -13.65 -33.10
C ALA A 635 -1.85 -14.95 -33.24
N PRO A 636 -2.48 -16.15 -33.18
CA PRO A 636 -1.75 -17.41 -33.25
C PRO A 636 -0.78 -17.56 -34.43
N PRO A 637 -1.11 -17.14 -35.67
CA PRO A 637 -0.16 -17.18 -36.80
C PRO A 637 1.07 -16.27 -36.60
N GLU A 638 0.89 -15.12 -35.95
CA GLU A 638 1.97 -14.18 -35.64
C GLU A 638 2.91 -14.78 -34.59
N VAL A 639 2.36 -15.43 -33.57
CA VAL A 639 3.15 -16.14 -32.56
C VAL A 639 3.90 -17.32 -33.18
N ALA A 640 3.27 -18.06 -34.08
CA ALA A 640 3.94 -19.14 -34.81
C ALA A 640 5.15 -18.61 -35.62
N ALA A 641 4.97 -17.50 -36.33
CA ALA A 641 6.03 -16.83 -37.07
C ALA A 641 7.14 -16.31 -36.14
N PHE A 642 6.79 -15.68 -35.03
CA PHE A 642 7.74 -15.23 -34.01
C PHE A 642 8.56 -16.40 -33.44
N LEU A 643 7.90 -17.47 -33.01
CA LEU A 643 8.58 -18.66 -32.49
C LEU A 643 9.44 -19.36 -33.54
N LYS A 644 9.08 -19.27 -34.83
CA LYS A 644 9.92 -19.77 -35.93
C LYS A 644 11.26 -19.05 -35.99
N THR A 645 11.28 -17.72 -35.89
CA THR A 645 12.56 -16.96 -35.93
C THR A 645 13.44 -17.31 -34.72
N TRP A 646 12.83 -17.51 -33.55
CA TRP A 646 13.53 -18.00 -32.36
C TRP A 646 14.05 -19.42 -32.55
N ALA A 647 13.23 -20.33 -33.09
CA ALA A 647 13.65 -21.69 -33.38
C ALA A 647 14.84 -21.73 -34.35
N GLU A 648 14.84 -20.89 -35.39
CA GLU A 648 15.96 -20.74 -36.33
C GLU A 648 17.21 -20.21 -35.64
N THR A 649 17.09 -19.16 -34.81
CA THR A 649 18.20 -18.60 -34.02
C THR A 649 18.81 -19.63 -33.06
N LEU A 650 17.97 -20.48 -32.48
CA LEU A 650 18.39 -21.53 -31.55
C LEU A 650 19.03 -22.74 -32.26
N LYS A 651 18.77 -22.94 -33.57
CA LYS A 651 19.38 -24.00 -34.41
C LYS A 651 20.77 -23.65 -34.93
N THR A 652 21.04 -22.38 -35.23
CA THR A 652 22.31 -21.91 -35.82
C THR A 652 23.48 -21.86 -34.83
N THR A 653 23.29 -22.42 -33.64
CA THR A 653 24.24 -22.47 -32.53
C THR A 653 24.82 -23.90 -32.40
N PRO A 654 26.05 -24.19 -32.85
CA PRO A 654 26.66 -25.51 -32.62
C PRO A 654 27.03 -25.69 -31.15
N GLY A 655 26.55 -26.76 -30.51
CA GLY A 655 27.00 -27.14 -29.17
C GLY A 655 28.50 -27.48 -29.13
N PRO A 656 29.13 -27.50 -27.95
CA PRO A 656 30.53 -27.86 -27.80
C PRO A 656 30.69 -29.38 -27.98
N GLY A 657 30.84 -29.80 -29.23
CA GLY A 657 31.01 -31.20 -29.64
C GLY A 657 31.00 -31.30 -31.17
N GLY A 658 32.19 -31.26 -31.77
CA GLY A 658 32.35 -31.25 -33.22
C GLY A 658 31.93 -32.56 -33.92
N GLY A 659 31.53 -32.42 -35.18
CA GLY A 659 31.70 -33.43 -36.23
C GLY A 659 31.14 -34.83 -35.94
N GLY A 660 29.83 -34.97 -35.98
CA GLY A 660 29.17 -36.28 -36.02
C GLY A 660 27.69 -36.19 -35.62
N GLU A 661 26.82 -36.89 -36.35
CA GLU A 661 25.36 -36.97 -36.14
C GLU A 661 24.96 -37.70 -34.82
N SER A 662 25.63 -37.47 -33.70
CA SER A 662 25.28 -38.16 -32.45
C SER A 662 25.48 -37.30 -31.20
N ALA A 663 24.38 -37.18 -30.45
CA ALA A 663 24.17 -36.51 -29.15
C ALA A 663 23.98 -34.98 -29.20
N GLY A 664 22.79 -34.57 -29.68
CA GLY A 664 22.35 -33.18 -29.80
C GLY A 664 22.15 -32.46 -28.46
N THR A 665 22.85 -31.33 -28.31
CA THR A 665 22.49 -30.26 -27.37
C THR A 665 21.14 -29.71 -27.80
N SER A 666 20.11 -29.86 -26.96
CA SER A 666 18.73 -29.55 -27.35
C SER A 666 18.35 -28.17 -26.84
N SER A 667 18.47 -27.15 -27.69
CA SER A 667 17.89 -25.84 -27.41
C SER A 667 16.38 -25.99 -27.15
N ARG A 668 15.90 -25.27 -26.13
CA ARG A 668 14.51 -25.39 -25.65
C ARG A 668 13.79 -24.06 -25.69
N VAL A 669 12.48 -24.15 -25.85
CA VAL A 669 11.55 -23.06 -25.59
C VAL A 669 10.54 -23.56 -24.56
N ILE A 670 10.35 -22.82 -23.47
CA ILE A 670 9.34 -23.11 -22.45
C ILE A 670 8.30 -22.01 -22.50
N LEU A 671 7.05 -22.38 -22.76
CA LEU A 671 5.95 -21.46 -23.01
C LEU A 671 4.80 -21.73 -22.06
N GLY A 672 4.28 -20.69 -21.42
CA GLY A 672 2.97 -20.69 -20.79
C GLY A 672 1.91 -20.24 -21.78
N LEU A 673 0.88 -21.06 -22.01
CA LEU A 673 -0.21 -20.72 -22.92
C LEU A 673 -1.56 -20.95 -22.25
N ASP A 674 -2.38 -19.90 -22.24
CA ASP A 674 -3.77 -19.95 -21.84
C ASP A 674 -4.66 -20.31 -23.03
N GLY A 675 -5.51 -21.33 -22.86
CA GLY A 675 -6.47 -21.81 -23.84
C GLY A 675 -7.91 -21.80 -23.35
N CYS A 676 -8.23 -21.03 -22.30
CA CYS A 676 -9.59 -20.94 -21.78
C CYS A 676 -10.56 -20.36 -22.84
N ARG A 677 -11.72 -21.00 -23.00
CA ARG A 677 -12.80 -20.57 -23.91
C ARG A 677 -14.10 -20.20 -23.18
N ASP A 678 -14.07 -20.20 -21.86
CA ASP A 678 -15.18 -19.70 -21.05
C ASP A 678 -15.18 -18.17 -21.11
N ALA A 679 -16.14 -17.62 -21.85
CA ALA A 679 -16.24 -16.19 -22.12
C ALA A 679 -16.37 -15.36 -20.84
N ASP A 680 -17.22 -15.80 -19.91
CA ASP A 680 -17.50 -15.08 -18.67
C ASP A 680 -16.28 -15.12 -17.75
N TRP A 681 -15.61 -16.27 -17.68
CA TRP A 681 -14.41 -16.42 -16.86
C TRP A 681 -13.23 -15.62 -17.40
N VAL A 682 -13.02 -15.63 -18.73
CA VAL A 682 -12.00 -14.80 -19.36
C VAL A 682 -12.34 -13.32 -19.18
N PHE A 683 -13.58 -12.91 -19.44
CA PHE A 683 -14.02 -11.52 -19.27
C PHE A 683 -13.74 -11.02 -17.84
N ALA A 684 -14.13 -11.79 -16.82
CA ALA A 684 -13.91 -11.42 -15.42
C ALA A 684 -12.43 -11.25 -15.05
N ALA A 685 -11.51 -11.96 -15.72
CA ALA A 685 -10.08 -11.82 -15.47
C ALA A 685 -9.53 -10.45 -15.92
N TYR A 686 -10.04 -9.91 -17.02
CA TYR A 686 -9.60 -8.62 -17.57
C TYR A 686 -10.51 -7.45 -17.20
N ASN A 687 -11.63 -7.72 -16.53
CA ASN A 687 -12.63 -6.72 -16.13
C ASN A 687 -12.92 -6.87 -14.63
N ASP A 688 -11.88 -6.73 -13.80
CA ASP A 688 -12.00 -6.93 -12.36
C ASP A 688 -12.89 -5.85 -11.69
N PRO A 689 -13.78 -6.24 -10.76
CA PRO A 689 -14.66 -5.28 -10.07
C PRO A 689 -13.90 -4.25 -9.22
N SER A 690 -12.68 -4.57 -8.78
CA SER A 690 -11.81 -3.66 -8.02
C SER A 690 -11.19 -2.55 -8.86
N GLY A 691 -11.33 -2.59 -10.19
CA GLY A 691 -10.82 -1.56 -11.11
C GLY A 691 -9.29 -1.52 -11.25
N VAL A 692 -8.57 -2.56 -10.82
CA VAL A 692 -7.10 -2.65 -10.90
C VAL A 692 -6.66 -2.74 -12.36
N ASN A 693 -7.30 -3.63 -13.14
CA ASN A 693 -7.05 -3.74 -14.57
C ASN A 693 -7.48 -2.45 -15.31
N ARG A 694 -8.61 -1.86 -14.94
CA ARG A 694 -9.03 -0.55 -15.49
C ARG A 694 -7.95 0.51 -15.32
N ARG A 695 -7.30 0.57 -14.16
CA ARG A 695 -6.19 1.50 -13.88
C ARG A 695 -4.98 1.20 -14.76
N PHE A 696 -4.60 -0.07 -14.87
CA PHE A 696 -3.53 -0.53 -15.76
C PHE A 696 -3.77 -0.11 -17.23
N ILE A 697 -5.00 -0.24 -17.72
CA ILE A 697 -5.32 0.12 -19.11
C ILE A 697 -5.36 1.64 -19.32
N LEU A 698 -5.86 2.41 -18.35
CA LEU A 698 -5.85 3.89 -18.44
C LEU A 698 -4.44 4.49 -18.39
N ASN A 699 -3.47 3.82 -17.77
CA ASN A 699 -2.07 4.26 -17.75
C ASN A 699 -1.50 4.51 -19.16
N ALA A 700 -1.98 3.79 -20.17
CA ALA A 700 -1.56 4.00 -21.56
C ALA A 700 -1.78 5.43 -22.07
N LEU A 701 -2.76 6.17 -21.52
CA LEU A 701 -3.02 7.57 -21.87
C LEU A 701 -1.92 8.49 -21.34
N ASP A 702 -1.45 8.26 -20.10
CA ASP A 702 -0.38 9.03 -19.48
C ASP A 702 0.98 8.70 -20.11
N ALA A 703 1.22 7.43 -20.44
CA ALA A 703 2.37 7.01 -21.23
C ALA A 703 2.34 7.68 -22.62
N ALA A 704 1.17 7.76 -23.28
CA ALA A 704 1.03 8.45 -24.55
C ALA A 704 1.36 9.95 -24.43
N ASN A 705 0.86 10.63 -23.40
CA ASN A 705 1.20 12.03 -23.12
C ASN A 705 2.71 12.22 -22.96
N SER A 706 3.36 11.33 -22.20
CA SER A 706 4.80 11.35 -21.97
C SER A 706 5.59 11.19 -23.28
N HIS A 707 5.17 10.28 -24.16
CA HIS A 707 5.78 10.10 -25.48
C HIS A 707 5.49 11.23 -26.47
N LEU A 708 4.39 11.96 -26.30
CA LEU A 708 4.05 13.12 -27.12
C LEU A 708 4.73 14.41 -26.62
N GLY A 709 5.10 14.47 -25.33
CA GLY A 709 5.72 15.63 -24.69
C GLY A 709 4.73 16.73 -24.30
N TYR A 710 3.42 16.44 -24.33
CA TYR A 710 2.34 17.34 -23.90
C TYR A 710 1.10 16.52 -23.54
N GLU A 711 0.16 17.15 -22.82
CA GLU A 711 -1.10 16.53 -22.42
C GLU A 711 -2.09 16.51 -23.61
N ALA A 712 -2.04 15.42 -24.38
CA ALA A 712 -2.93 15.17 -25.51
C ALA A 712 -4.21 14.40 -25.09
N PHE A 713 -4.12 13.65 -23.99
CA PHE A 713 -5.18 12.84 -23.41
C PHE A 713 -5.41 13.24 -21.95
N ASN A 714 -6.66 13.51 -21.57
CA ASN A 714 -7.04 13.65 -20.17
C ASN A 714 -7.75 12.36 -19.72
N ALA A 715 -7.16 11.58 -18.82
CA ALA A 715 -7.69 10.29 -18.40
C ALA A 715 -9.15 10.33 -17.89
N ARG A 716 -9.63 11.47 -17.37
CA ARG A 716 -11.01 11.65 -16.91
C ARG A 716 -12.04 11.64 -18.04
N ASP A 717 -11.61 11.94 -19.25
CA ASP A 717 -12.45 11.91 -20.45
C ASP A 717 -12.58 10.51 -21.04
N TRP A 718 -11.95 9.49 -20.45
CA TRP A 718 -11.89 8.13 -20.98
C TRP A 718 -12.32 7.08 -19.96
N THR A 719 -12.84 5.99 -20.48
CA THR A 719 -13.09 4.76 -19.74
C THR A 719 -12.53 3.56 -20.49
N VAL A 720 -12.60 2.40 -19.85
CA VAL A 720 -12.15 1.13 -20.42
C VAL A 720 -13.35 0.22 -20.62
N GLU A 721 -13.45 -0.36 -21.81
CA GLU A 721 -14.41 -1.42 -22.11
C GLU A 721 -13.65 -2.67 -22.55
N GLY A 722 -13.99 -3.83 -21.98
CA GLY A 722 -13.45 -5.12 -22.40
C GLY A 722 -14.50 -5.91 -23.17
N GLU A 723 -14.09 -6.72 -24.13
CA GLU A 723 -15.00 -7.61 -24.88
C GLU A 723 -14.36 -8.98 -25.12
N TRP A 724 -15.18 -10.02 -25.09
CA TRP A 724 -14.79 -11.36 -25.56
C TRP A 724 -15.19 -11.53 -27.03
N ASP A 725 -14.21 -11.63 -27.91
CA ASP A 725 -14.40 -12.00 -29.31
C ASP A 725 -14.34 -13.53 -29.42
N ALA A 726 -15.52 -14.15 -29.43
CA ALA A 726 -15.64 -15.60 -29.52
C ALA A 726 -15.17 -16.16 -30.87
N ILE A 727 -15.19 -15.37 -31.95
CA ILE A 727 -14.79 -15.82 -33.30
C ILE A 727 -13.27 -15.93 -33.33
N GLN A 728 -12.57 -14.91 -32.86
CA GLN A 728 -11.10 -14.91 -32.83
C GLN A 728 -10.52 -15.59 -31.57
N GLY A 729 -11.36 -15.89 -30.57
CA GLY A 729 -10.93 -16.52 -29.33
C GLY A 729 -10.03 -15.61 -28.49
N ARG A 730 -10.38 -14.33 -28.39
CA ARG A 730 -9.56 -13.33 -27.69
C ARG A 730 -10.41 -12.44 -26.79
N HIS A 731 -9.81 -11.96 -25.70
CA HIS A 731 -10.30 -10.78 -25.01
C HIS A 731 -9.67 -9.53 -25.63
N VAL A 732 -10.42 -8.44 -25.76
CA VAL A 732 -9.97 -7.16 -26.32
C VAL A 732 -10.29 -6.05 -25.33
N GLN A 733 -9.35 -5.12 -25.16
CA GLN A 733 -9.53 -3.94 -24.30
C GLN A 733 -9.49 -2.66 -25.12
N TYR A 734 -10.52 -1.85 -24.93
CA TYR A 734 -10.74 -0.60 -25.62
C TYR A 734 -10.65 0.57 -24.65
N LEU A 735 -10.01 1.64 -25.11
CA LEU A 735 -10.17 2.98 -24.54
C LEU A 735 -11.36 3.64 -25.23
N VAL A 736 -12.31 4.13 -24.44
CA VAL A 736 -13.57 4.70 -24.93
C VAL A 736 -13.74 6.09 -24.33
N PRO A 737 -13.80 7.16 -25.14
CA PRO A 737 -13.95 8.49 -24.61
C PRO A 737 -15.40 8.74 -24.19
N LEU A 738 -15.59 9.39 -23.05
CA LEU A 738 -16.89 9.79 -22.49
C LEU A 738 -17.45 11.05 -23.15
N VAL A 739 -16.57 11.85 -23.77
CA VAL A 739 -16.89 13.07 -24.51
C VAL A 739 -16.24 13.03 -25.89
N ASN A 740 -16.64 13.94 -26.80
CA ASN A 740 -15.92 14.09 -28.06
C ASN A 740 -14.55 14.71 -27.75
N VAL A 741 -13.47 14.04 -28.14
CA VAL A 741 -12.09 14.48 -27.87
C VAL A 741 -11.38 14.84 -29.17
N GLY A 742 -10.60 15.92 -29.13
CA GLY A 742 -9.75 16.36 -30.23
C GLY A 742 -8.29 16.23 -29.84
N ILE A 743 -7.57 15.31 -30.49
CA ILE A 743 -6.17 15.00 -30.19
C ILE A 743 -5.30 15.70 -31.24
N GLY A 744 -4.63 16.77 -30.84
CA GLY A 744 -3.73 17.54 -31.71
C GLY A 744 -2.38 16.84 -31.88
N PHE A 745 -1.80 16.89 -33.08
CA PHE A 745 -0.45 16.44 -33.40
C PHE A 745 0.27 17.53 -34.19
N VAL A 746 1.52 17.81 -33.84
CA VAL A 746 2.39 18.70 -34.61
C VAL A 746 3.24 17.83 -35.53
N GLN A 747 3.18 18.07 -36.84
CA GLN A 747 4.01 17.34 -37.80
C GLN A 747 5.41 17.98 -37.85
N GLU A 748 6.45 17.20 -37.52
CA GLU A 748 7.83 17.66 -37.64
C GLU A 748 8.20 17.96 -39.10
N GLN A 749 8.99 19.02 -39.30
CA GLN A 749 9.41 19.49 -40.62
C GLN A 749 10.25 18.43 -41.33
N GLN A 750 9.75 17.87 -42.44
CA GLN A 750 10.60 17.09 -43.34
C GLN A 750 11.53 17.98 -44.18
N GLN A 751 11.21 19.27 -44.36
CA GLN A 751 12.01 20.25 -45.10
C GLN A 751 11.90 21.66 -44.49
N GLN A 752 13.02 22.37 -44.40
CA GLN A 752 13.25 23.66 -43.70
C GLN A 752 12.42 24.87 -44.18
N GLN A 753 11.41 24.71 -45.03
CA GLN A 753 10.72 25.85 -45.68
C GLN A 753 9.18 25.78 -45.65
N GLN A 754 8.57 24.83 -44.93
CA GLN A 754 7.11 24.84 -44.72
C GLN A 754 6.75 25.09 -43.25
N PRO A 755 5.69 25.87 -42.96
CA PRO A 755 5.19 26.05 -41.61
C PRO A 755 4.74 24.71 -41.03
N PRO A 756 4.94 24.47 -39.71
CA PRO A 756 4.49 23.25 -39.06
C PRO A 756 2.98 23.07 -39.26
N GLN A 757 2.56 21.93 -39.80
CA GLN A 757 1.16 21.59 -39.94
C GLN A 757 0.68 20.91 -38.66
N SER A 758 -0.38 21.46 -38.06
CA SER A 758 -1.09 20.82 -36.96
C SER A 758 -2.24 19.99 -37.53
N ILE A 759 -2.32 18.73 -37.10
CA ILE A 759 -3.42 17.83 -37.43
C ILE A 759 -4.17 17.54 -36.15
N THR A 760 -5.49 17.73 -36.12
CA THR A 760 -6.32 17.30 -34.99
C THR A 760 -7.14 16.08 -35.41
N ILE A 761 -7.04 15.00 -34.64
CA ILE A 761 -7.85 13.80 -34.82
C ILE A 761 -9.00 13.86 -33.83
N PHE A 762 -10.23 13.84 -34.34
CA PHE A 762 -11.42 13.79 -33.51
C PHE A 762 -11.87 12.34 -33.28
N VAL A 763 -12.05 11.97 -32.03
CA VAL A 763 -12.62 10.67 -31.60
C VAL A 763 -13.95 10.98 -30.91
N LYS A 764 -15.03 10.33 -31.34
CA LYS A 764 -16.37 10.63 -30.81
C LYS A 764 -16.58 9.95 -29.47
N ALA A 765 -17.41 10.55 -28.61
CA ALA A 765 -17.88 9.91 -27.39
C ALA A 765 -18.46 8.52 -27.71
N GLY A 766 -18.05 7.49 -26.96
CA GLY A 766 -18.45 6.09 -27.18
C GLY A 766 -17.71 5.36 -28.31
N GLU A 767 -16.79 6.00 -29.04
CA GLU A 767 -16.00 5.34 -30.08
C GLU A 767 -14.89 4.48 -29.44
N LYS A 768 -14.88 3.18 -29.77
CA LYS A 768 -13.86 2.24 -29.27
C LYS A 768 -12.52 2.41 -29.97
N VAL A 769 -11.47 2.61 -29.16
CA VAL A 769 -10.06 2.62 -29.58
C VAL A 769 -9.40 1.36 -29.01
N GLU A 770 -9.04 0.40 -29.85
CA GLU A 770 -8.42 -0.87 -29.44
C GLU A 770 -7.00 -0.62 -28.93
N LEU A 771 -6.69 -1.11 -27.73
CA LEU A 771 -5.39 -0.91 -27.09
C LEU A 771 -4.63 -2.22 -26.87
N ALA A 772 -5.32 -3.26 -26.41
CA ALA A 772 -4.71 -4.54 -26.10
C ALA A 772 -5.62 -5.72 -26.44
N SER A 773 -5.01 -6.88 -26.67
CA SER A 773 -5.70 -8.15 -26.90
C SER A 773 -5.04 -9.26 -26.11
N SER A 774 -5.83 -10.26 -25.74
CA SER A 774 -5.35 -11.52 -25.17
C SER A 774 -6.03 -12.71 -25.85
N TYR A 775 -5.36 -13.25 -26.87
CA TYR A 775 -5.72 -14.47 -27.57
C TYR A 775 -5.55 -15.71 -26.67
N LYS A 776 -6.51 -16.63 -26.80
CA LYS A 776 -6.55 -17.89 -26.08
C LYS A 776 -6.28 -19.05 -27.05
N PHE A 777 -5.20 -19.78 -26.77
CA PHE A 777 -4.70 -20.88 -27.58
C PHE A 777 -5.41 -22.17 -27.19
N ASP A 778 -6.54 -22.47 -27.81
CA ASP A 778 -7.15 -23.79 -27.72
C ASP A 778 -6.27 -24.86 -28.38
N ASP A 779 -6.74 -26.11 -28.42
CA ASP A 779 -5.93 -27.22 -28.92
C ASP A 779 -5.59 -27.07 -30.42
N GLU A 780 -6.49 -26.53 -31.23
CA GLU A 780 -6.25 -26.26 -32.67
C GLU A 780 -5.23 -25.14 -32.85
N ALA A 781 -5.40 -24.02 -32.16
CA ALA A 781 -4.45 -22.90 -32.22
C ALA A 781 -3.05 -23.30 -31.75
N LYS A 782 -2.96 -24.17 -30.72
CA LYS A 782 -1.68 -24.73 -30.28
C LYS A 782 -1.05 -25.61 -31.36
N GLU A 783 -1.81 -26.48 -32.01
CA GLU A 783 -1.31 -27.35 -33.09
C GLU A 783 -0.75 -26.53 -34.25
N GLN A 784 -1.49 -25.53 -34.72
CA GLN A 784 -1.04 -24.58 -35.75
C GLN A 784 0.23 -23.83 -35.33
N LEU A 785 0.33 -23.46 -34.06
CA LEU A 785 1.51 -22.79 -33.50
C LEU A 785 2.75 -23.69 -33.51
N TRP A 786 2.62 -24.97 -33.16
CA TRP A 786 3.73 -25.93 -33.22
C TRP A 786 4.16 -26.23 -34.66
N GLU A 787 3.20 -26.44 -35.56
CA GLU A 787 3.47 -26.67 -36.98
C GLU A 787 4.14 -25.47 -37.64
N GLY A 788 3.61 -24.25 -37.43
CA GLY A 788 4.10 -23.02 -38.05
C GLY A 788 5.46 -22.58 -37.51
N SER A 789 5.75 -22.86 -36.24
CA SER A 789 7.06 -22.56 -35.63
C SER A 789 8.15 -23.60 -35.95
N GLY A 790 7.76 -24.83 -36.29
CA GLY A 790 8.67 -25.96 -36.46
C GLY A 790 9.30 -26.45 -35.15
N LEU A 791 8.69 -26.11 -34.00
CA LEU A 791 9.06 -26.60 -32.68
C LEU A 791 8.33 -27.92 -32.38
N VAL A 792 9.02 -28.86 -31.75
CA VAL A 792 8.43 -30.14 -31.33
C VAL A 792 8.23 -30.13 -29.82
N VAL A 793 6.98 -30.26 -29.36
CA VAL A 793 6.66 -30.33 -27.92
C VAL A 793 7.21 -31.63 -27.34
N VAL A 794 8.13 -31.50 -26.38
CA VAL A 794 8.77 -32.62 -25.67
C VAL A 794 8.04 -32.94 -24.37
N SER A 795 7.44 -31.94 -23.73
CA SER A 795 6.67 -32.12 -22.50
C SER A 795 5.58 -31.08 -22.39
N LYS A 796 4.43 -31.48 -21.84
CA LYS A 796 3.29 -30.60 -21.57
C LYS A 796 2.78 -30.84 -20.15
N TYR A 797 2.54 -29.75 -19.43
CA TYR A 797 1.98 -29.76 -18.08
C TYR A 797 0.72 -28.93 -18.11
N MET A 798 -0.42 -29.55 -17.79
CA MET A 798 -1.73 -28.93 -17.95
C MET A 798 -2.38 -28.74 -16.59
N SER A 799 -3.08 -27.61 -16.45
CA SER A 799 -3.99 -27.36 -15.33
C SER A 799 -5.09 -28.45 -15.24
N PRO A 800 -5.71 -28.66 -14.06
CA PRO A 800 -6.72 -29.71 -13.88
C PRO A 800 -7.92 -29.62 -14.85
N ASN A 801 -8.35 -28.40 -15.19
CA ASN A 801 -9.41 -28.13 -16.16
C ASN A 801 -8.91 -28.12 -17.62
N ARG A 802 -7.60 -28.33 -17.83
CA ARG A 802 -6.91 -28.39 -19.12
C ARG A 802 -6.99 -27.12 -19.98
N THR A 803 -7.28 -25.97 -19.38
CA THR A 803 -7.35 -24.71 -20.12
C THR A 803 -5.99 -24.03 -20.24
N TYR A 804 -5.22 -23.97 -19.14
CA TYR A 804 -3.85 -23.43 -19.13
C TYR A 804 -2.80 -24.54 -19.18
N GLY A 805 -1.68 -24.32 -19.89
CA GLY A 805 -0.56 -25.26 -19.91
C GLY A 805 0.82 -24.62 -20.00
N VAL A 806 1.81 -25.32 -19.43
CA VAL A 806 3.25 -25.04 -19.60
C VAL A 806 3.83 -26.09 -20.53
N PHE A 807 4.42 -25.66 -21.65
CA PHE A 807 4.93 -26.50 -22.71
C PHE A 807 6.44 -26.35 -22.81
N SER A 808 7.18 -27.45 -22.85
CA SER A 808 8.60 -27.47 -23.19
C SER A 808 8.75 -28.06 -24.58
N ALA A 809 9.24 -27.26 -25.52
CA ALA A 809 9.45 -27.64 -26.91
C ALA A 809 10.94 -27.55 -27.29
N SER A 810 11.34 -28.32 -28.30
CA SER A 810 12.71 -28.36 -28.81
C SER A 810 12.77 -28.06 -30.31
N THR A 811 13.92 -27.56 -30.74
CA THR A 811 14.25 -27.36 -32.16
C THR A 811 14.73 -28.63 -32.85
N ALA A 812 15.00 -29.71 -32.11
CA ALA A 812 15.47 -30.98 -32.66
C ALA A 812 14.31 -31.77 -33.30
N THR A 813 14.52 -32.25 -34.53
CA THR A 813 13.63 -33.23 -35.17
C THR A 813 13.70 -34.55 -34.42
N VAL A 814 12.62 -34.92 -33.72
CA VAL A 814 12.45 -36.30 -33.27
C VAL A 814 12.27 -37.17 -34.52
N PRO A 815 13.03 -38.26 -34.71
CA PRO A 815 12.77 -39.18 -35.82
C PRO A 815 11.33 -39.69 -35.67
N ARG A 816 10.50 -39.54 -36.71
CA ARG A 816 9.23 -40.29 -36.77
C ARG A 816 9.60 -41.78 -36.73
N ILE A 817 9.21 -42.45 -35.65
CA ILE A 817 9.30 -43.92 -35.52
C ILE A 817 8.28 -44.55 -36.46
#